data_AF-A0AAD7NBF0-F1
#
_entry.id   AF-A0AAD7NBF0-F1
#
_cell.length_a   1.000
_cell.length_b   1.000
_cell.length_c   1.000
_cell.angle_alpha   90.00
_cell.angle_beta   90.00
_cell.angle_gamma   90.00
#
_symmetry.space_group_name_H-M   'P 1'
#
loop_
_entity.id
_entity.type
_entity.pdbx_description
1 polymer ?
#
loop_
_entity_poly.entity_id
_entity_poly.type
_entity_poly.pdbx_seq_one_letter_code
_entity_poly.pdbx_strand_id
1 'polypeptide(L)'
;MRQKEQTEDDNKLRLALSNLRYAACTEEDIVFLKSRVAGCRPGDPRLDSAEFRNVSIITSWNSQKDVINRLGARKFAVDTAQELATFYSIDTISPRVVDKSKWKTCEQSAIKVIGQRLQNKLWDAMPSANSEMMPGKLALCIGMPLLLRTNDATELCMTKGQESVVVGWDESVGPRQQRVLDTLFVRLENLPKPVQIPGLPENVVPLIRGSVHTTVLLEDDTLLSITREQITSLLNFSITDYTSQGKSRPKNPVDLTNCKDHRAYYVALSRATTAEGTIILQDFPTSKMTCGMSGHLRQELRELEVLDEITRLRVEGKLPSSVAGIYRRKLLRSFQIWKGASSEPSHFHESMRYNEQLDGTTLNNTDYAEWKPSGTSLVKRNANSAVEDALGPAAKGNKKRKTANTKPTTGLTGGIQTQTALVTRPIGMVWDAADYSCAYDTTLGILANIWLHNPDLWSERFCTIGPYFLYWTLLLRRSREFQLPLEAARDSMRARMHTARPIDFPYGPNGTSIDRIARIILPETTHATGQQWCPTCGYQDSDVHHLLEPYLCTAVSGAQLTAYPGGYPVSEWMKSYLSSTTSRCPACSQNAQRVRLQMRYKVTTVPPIMIITVDCGKTLFSRSLHFDVDGTMVVSRLRGIIYSGSAHFTSRYVSAHGSVWFNDGMTTARNCVEEGHIDSMDLHSLAHARGKVAIVLIYALDQ
;
A
#
# COMPACT_ATOMS: atom_id res chain seq x y z
N MET A 1 -26.66 4.66 20.31
CA MET A 1 -25.41 4.65 21.12
C MET A 1 -25.60 3.77 22.34
N ARG A 2 -24.55 3.11 22.84
CA ARG A 2 -24.62 2.07 23.89
C ARG A 2 -24.20 2.59 25.28
N GLN A 3 -24.48 3.86 25.58
CA GLN A 3 -24.19 4.42 26.91
C GLN A 3 -25.19 3.86 27.92
N LYS A 4 -24.70 3.47 29.10
CA LYS A 4 -25.52 2.88 30.18
C LYS A 4 -26.02 3.95 31.16
N GLU A 5 -25.30 5.06 31.25
CA GLU A 5 -25.57 6.18 32.16
C GLU A 5 -25.83 7.46 31.34
N GLN A 6 -26.55 8.41 31.95
CA GLN A 6 -26.97 9.67 31.31
C GLN A 6 -26.53 10.87 32.16
N THR A 7 -25.23 11.01 32.40
CA THR A 7 -24.70 12.26 32.96
C THR A 7 -24.70 13.39 31.91
N GLU A 8 -24.50 14.63 32.35
CA GLU A 8 -24.36 15.77 31.44
C GLU A 8 -23.19 15.57 30.46
N ASP A 9 -22.07 15.04 30.95
CA ASP A 9 -20.89 14.76 30.13
C ASP A 9 -21.11 13.58 29.18
N ASP A 10 -21.91 12.57 29.57
CA ASP A 10 -22.32 11.51 28.65
C ASP A 10 -23.19 12.04 27.51
N ASN A 11 -24.04 13.04 27.79
CA ASN A 11 -24.84 13.71 26.77
C ASN A 11 -23.94 14.52 25.82
N LYS A 12 -22.91 15.21 26.33
CA LYS A 12 -21.89 15.90 25.50
C LYS A 12 -21.13 14.89 24.63
N LEU A 13 -20.69 13.77 25.20
CA LEU A 13 -20.03 12.70 24.43
C LEU A 13 -20.97 12.13 23.36
N ARG A 14 -22.24 11.94 23.67
CA ARG A 14 -23.25 11.45 22.72
C ARG A 14 -23.40 12.40 21.54
N LEU A 15 -23.56 13.69 21.83
CA LEU A 15 -23.70 14.73 20.81
C LEU A 15 -22.44 14.78 19.93
N ALA A 16 -21.26 14.84 20.55
CA ALA A 16 -19.99 14.86 19.84
C ALA A 16 -19.81 13.63 18.93
N LEU A 17 -20.18 12.43 19.40
CA LEU A 17 -20.14 11.21 18.58
C LEU A 17 -21.15 11.23 17.44
N SER A 18 -22.35 11.77 17.66
CA SER A 18 -23.38 11.94 16.62
C SER A 18 -22.86 12.84 15.50
N ASN A 19 -22.26 13.98 15.85
CA ASN A 19 -21.73 14.94 14.90
C ASN A 19 -20.46 14.41 14.20
N LEU A 20 -19.60 13.70 14.96
CA LEU A 20 -18.39 13.05 14.43
C LEU A 20 -18.70 11.99 13.38
N ARG A 21 -19.82 11.28 13.51
CA ARG A 21 -20.28 10.30 12.51
C ARG A 21 -20.41 10.92 11.11
N TYR A 22 -20.70 12.21 11.04
CA TYR A 22 -20.88 12.97 9.80
C TYR A 22 -19.72 13.92 9.49
N ALA A 23 -18.63 13.87 10.27
CA ALA A 23 -17.51 14.84 10.22
C ALA A 23 -17.99 16.29 10.32
N ALA A 24 -18.94 16.54 11.24
CA ALA A 24 -19.57 17.84 11.45
C ALA A 24 -19.55 18.25 12.93
N CYS A 25 -18.49 17.92 13.66
CA CYS A 25 -18.34 18.34 15.06
C CYS A 25 -18.33 19.87 15.18
N THR A 26 -19.03 20.39 16.18
CA THR A 26 -19.01 21.82 16.52
C THR A 26 -17.75 22.17 17.33
N GLU A 27 -17.54 23.46 17.58
CA GLU A 27 -16.44 23.90 18.44
C GLU A 27 -16.61 23.37 19.87
N GLU A 28 -17.84 23.31 20.39
CA GLU A 28 -18.14 22.75 21.71
C GLU A 28 -17.81 21.26 21.78
N ASP A 29 -18.11 20.49 20.73
CA ASP A 29 -17.76 19.06 20.66
C ASP A 29 -16.24 18.86 20.71
N ILE A 30 -15.49 19.69 19.98
CA ILE A 30 -14.04 19.62 19.93
C ILE A 30 -13.44 20.01 21.27
N VAL A 31 -13.93 21.07 21.92
CA VAL A 31 -13.51 21.48 23.26
C VAL A 31 -13.77 20.37 24.27
N PHE A 32 -14.95 19.74 24.21
CA PHE A 32 -15.28 18.61 25.07
C PHE A 32 -14.33 17.43 24.85
N LEU A 33 -14.07 17.02 23.60
CA LEU A 33 -13.15 15.91 23.33
C LEU A 33 -11.71 16.24 23.69
N LYS A 34 -11.27 17.51 23.54
CA LYS A 34 -9.96 17.96 24.02
C LYS A 34 -9.86 17.89 25.54
N SER A 35 -10.95 18.12 26.28
CA SER A 35 -10.99 17.91 27.73
C SER A 35 -10.81 16.44 28.15
N ARG A 36 -10.90 15.49 27.21
CA ARG A 36 -10.65 14.06 27.43
C ARG A 36 -9.23 13.62 27.05
N VAL A 37 -8.39 14.56 26.58
CA VAL A 37 -6.98 14.28 26.29
C VAL A 37 -6.22 14.12 27.61
N ALA A 38 -5.43 13.06 27.72
CA ALA A 38 -4.61 12.79 28.90
C ALA A 38 -3.59 13.91 29.09
N GLY A 39 -3.44 14.36 30.34
CA GLY A 39 -2.58 15.49 30.65
C GLY A 39 -2.10 15.49 32.10
N CYS A 40 -1.19 16.43 32.41
CA CYS A 40 -0.59 16.56 33.73
C CYS A 40 -1.30 17.58 34.63
N ARG A 41 -2.35 18.26 34.14
CA ARG A 41 -3.02 19.31 34.93
C ARG A 41 -3.98 18.69 35.95
N PRO A 42 -4.27 19.39 37.07
CA PRO A 42 -5.31 18.97 38.00
C PRO A 42 -6.66 18.86 37.28
N GLY A 43 -7.26 17.66 37.27
CA GLY A 43 -8.53 17.38 36.60
C GLY A 43 -8.40 16.73 35.21
N ASP A 44 -7.20 16.69 34.61
CA ASP A 44 -6.99 15.96 33.36
C ASP A 44 -7.12 14.44 33.58
N PRO A 45 -7.67 13.68 32.62
CA PRO A 45 -7.68 12.22 32.71
C PRO A 45 -6.26 11.66 32.76
N ARG A 46 -6.04 10.67 33.64
CA ARG A 46 -4.70 10.08 33.81
C ARG A 46 -4.67 8.61 33.43
N LEU A 47 -3.79 8.28 32.48
CA LEU A 47 -3.56 6.92 32.01
C LEU A 47 -2.86 6.03 33.06
N ASP A 48 -2.15 6.62 34.02
CA ASP A 48 -1.43 5.91 35.08
C ASP A 48 -2.32 5.46 36.24
N SER A 49 -3.58 5.92 36.27
CA SER A 49 -4.57 5.51 37.27
C SER A 49 -4.83 4.00 37.22
N ALA A 50 -5.13 3.42 38.39
CA ALA A 50 -5.28 1.97 38.55
C ALA A 50 -6.33 1.37 37.59
N GLU A 51 -7.37 2.14 37.28
CA GLU A 51 -8.48 1.72 36.42
C GLU A 51 -8.10 1.55 34.95
N PHE A 52 -7.07 2.25 34.47
CA PHE A 52 -6.64 2.23 33.07
C PHE A 52 -5.34 1.44 32.85
N ARG A 53 -4.68 0.99 33.93
CA ARG A 53 -3.30 0.47 33.91
C ARG A 53 -3.07 -0.74 33.00
N ASN A 54 -4.07 -1.62 32.88
CA ASN A 54 -4.04 -2.83 32.05
C ASN A 54 -5.15 -2.87 30.99
N VAL A 55 -5.79 -1.72 30.73
CA VAL A 55 -6.88 -1.62 29.76
C VAL A 55 -6.31 -1.49 28.36
N SER A 56 -6.82 -2.27 27.40
CA SER A 56 -6.33 -2.23 26.03
C SER A 56 -6.44 -0.84 25.39
N ILE A 57 -5.36 -0.31 24.82
CA ILE A 57 -5.38 0.96 24.08
C ILE A 57 -5.79 0.72 22.63
N ILE A 58 -6.76 1.48 22.12
CA ILE A 58 -7.13 1.44 20.70
C ILE A 58 -6.13 2.27 19.90
N THR A 59 -5.50 1.67 18.90
CA THR A 59 -4.56 2.33 17.98
C THR A 59 -4.96 2.10 16.52
N SER A 60 -4.38 2.84 15.59
CA SER A 60 -4.71 2.72 14.15
C SER A 60 -3.90 1.62 13.46
N TRP A 61 -2.61 1.45 13.82
CA TRP A 61 -1.68 0.58 13.10
C TRP A 61 -1.28 -0.66 13.92
N ASN A 62 -1.13 -1.80 13.24
CA ASN A 62 -0.68 -3.04 13.90
C ASN A 62 0.74 -2.92 14.49
N SER A 63 1.62 -2.14 13.86
CA SER A 63 2.97 -1.89 14.39
C SER A 63 2.93 -1.12 15.71
N GLN A 64 2.08 -0.09 15.84
CA GLN A 64 1.87 0.63 17.11
C GLN A 64 1.31 -0.31 18.18
N LYS A 65 0.28 -1.09 17.84
CA LYS A 65 -0.30 -2.11 18.72
C LYS A 65 0.77 -3.07 19.26
N ASP A 66 1.63 -3.59 18.39
CA ASP A 66 2.65 -4.56 18.78
C ASP A 66 3.72 -3.97 19.70
N VAL A 67 4.12 -2.72 19.46
CA VAL A 67 5.02 -1.99 20.36
C VAL A 67 4.39 -1.79 21.73
N ILE A 68 3.14 -1.34 21.80
CA ILE A 68 2.42 -1.14 23.07
C ILE A 68 2.25 -2.47 23.80
N ASN A 69 1.89 -3.54 23.10
CA ASN A 69 1.78 -4.87 23.69
C ASN A 69 3.10 -5.37 24.29
N ARG A 70 4.23 -5.17 23.58
CA ARG A 70 5.56 -5.53 24.09
C ARG A 70 5.95 -4.72 25.33
N LEU A 71 5.64 -3.42 25.35
CA LEU A 71 5.89 -2.57 26.52
C LEU A 71 4.95 -2.93 27.69
N GLY A 72 3.68 -3.20 27.39
CA GLY A 72 2.66 -3.62 28.34
C GLY A 72 3.03 -4.92 29.04
N ALA A 73 3.53 -5.92 28.31
CA ALA A 73 4.01 -7.18 28.90
C ALA A 73 5.13 -6.96 29.93
N ARG A 74 6.14 -6.14 29.59
CA ARG A 74 7.24 -5.80 30.51
C ARG A 74 6.73 -5.06 31.74
N LYS A 75 5.87 -4.06 31.54
CA LYS A 75 5.27 -3.29 32.63
C LYS A 75 4.45 -4.19 33.56
N PHE A 76 3.61 -5.07 33.00
CA PHE A 76 2.75 -5.98 33.76
C PHE A 76 3.57 -6.96 34.63
N ALA A 77 4.65 -7.51 34.08
CA ALA A 77 5.55 -8.39 34.82
C ALA A 77 6.21 -7.67 36.00
N VAL A 78 6.68 -6.43 35.81
CA VAL A 78 7.22 -5.59 36.89
C VAL A 78 6.14 -5.27 37.93
N ASP A 79 4.96 -4.85 37.50
CA ASP A 79 3.86 -4.46 38.38
C ASP A 79 3.35 -5.64 39.23
N THR A 80 3.45 -6.87 38.72
CA THR A 80 3.03 -8.09 39.42
C THR A 80 4.18 -8.86 40.07
N ALA A 81 5.40 -8.33 40.02
CA ALA A 81 6.63 -8.97 40.50
C ALA A 81 6.82 -10.41 39.97
N GLN A 82 6.52 -10.62 38.67
CA GLN A 82 6.68 -11.89 37.97
C GLN A 82 7.77 -11.78 36.89
N GLU A 83 8.37 -12.92 36.52
CA GLU A 83 9.27 -12.99 35.37
C GLU A 83 8.52 -13.30 34.07
N LEU A 84 9.03 -12.79 32.95
CA LEU A 84 8.50 -13.10 31.62
C LEU A 84 9.06 -14.41 31.09
N ALA A 85 8.24 -15.44 31.02
CA ALA A 85 8.56 -16.65 30.29
C ALA A 85 8.44 -16.38 28.79
N THR A 86 9.55 -16.54 28.04
CA THR A 86 9.58 -16.34 26.59
C THR A 86 9.55 -17.67 25.86
N PHE A 87 8.53 -17.86 25.04
CA PHE A 87 8.35 -19.05 24.20
C PHE A 87 8.59 -18.70 22.75
N TYR A 88 9.29 -19.57 22.05
CA TYR A 88 9.74 -19.36 20.68
C TYR A 88 8.90 -20.20 19.72
N SER A 89 8.60 -19.66 18.54
CA SER A 89 7.96 -20.44 17.48
C SER A 89 8.91 -21.47 16.88
N ILE A 90 8.35 -22.53 16.31
CA ILE A 90 9.07 -23.43 15.41
C ILE A 90 8.76 -22.98 13.99
N ASP A 91 9.77 -22.44 13.30
CA ASP A 91 9.63 -21.99 11.92
C ASP A 91 10.27 -23.02 10.99
N THR A 92 9.53 -23.42 9.95
CA THR A 92 10.02 -24.25 8.86
C THR A 92 9.74 -23.56 7.53
N ILE A 93 10.57 -23.82 6.52
CA ILE A 93 10.33 -23.27 5.18
C ILE A 93 9.19 -24.06 4.55
N SER A 94 8.12 -23.36 4.15
CA SER A 94 7.03 -24.01 3.44
C SER A 94 7.36 -24.17 1.95
N PRO A 95 7.24 -25.36 1.35
CA PRO A 95 6.99 -25.47 -0.07
C PRO A 95 5.62 -24.83 -0.38
N ARG A 96 5.56 -23.97 -1.40
CA ARG A 96 4.39 -23.13 -1.72
C ARG A 96 3.08 -23.96 -1.79
N VAL A 97 2.12 -23.68 -0.90
CA VAL A 97 0.68 -23.88 -1.17
C VAL A 97 0.09 -22.50 -1.48
N VAL A 98 -0.02 -22.17 -2.77
CA VAL A 98 -0.56 -20.88 -3.21
C VAL A 98 -2.08 -20.95 -3.19
N ASP A 99 -2.70 -20.25 -2.24
CA ASP A 99 -4.10 -19.84 -2.37
C ASP A 99 -4.16 -18.58 -3.24
N LYS A 100 -4.71 -18.72 -4.45
CA LYS A 100 -4.52 -17.80 -5.60
C LYS A 100 -5.19 -16.42 -5.48
N SER A 101 -5.73 -16.06 -4.32
CA SER A 101 -6.72 -14.97 -4.24
C SER A 101 -6.30 -13.67 -3.56
N LYS A 102 -5.13 -13.55 -2.91
CA LYS A 102 -4.83 -12.28 -2.18
C LYS A 102 -3.43 -11.67 -2.30
N TRP A 103 -2.41 -12.37 -2.78
CA TRP A 103 -1.06 -11.79 -2.87
C TRP A 103 -0.33 -12.31 -4.11
N LYS A 104 -0.10 -11.45 -5.12
CA LYS A 104 0.63 -11.80 -6.34
C LYS A 104 2.12 -11.43 -6.22
N THR A 105 2.92 -12.49 -6.34
CA THR A 105 4.33 -12.57 -6.78
C THR A 105 5.37 -11.72 -6.03
N CYS A 106 6.02 -12.37 -5.05
CA CYS A 106 7.37 -12.05 -4.63
C CYS A 106 8.31 -13.20 -5.04
N GLU A 107 9.50 -12.82 -5.48
CA GLU A 107 10.60 -13.66 -5.92
C GLU A 107 11.02 -14.64 -4.82
N GLN A 108 11.35 -15.86 -5.21
CA GLN A 108 11.62 -16.95 -4.27
C GLN A 108 13.00 -16.76 -3.63
N SER A 109 13.06 -16.67 -2.30
CA SER A 109 14.31 -16.86 -1.58
C SER A 109 14.79 -18.31 -1.77
N ALA A 110 15.99 -18.54 -2.32
CA ALA A 110 16.63 -19.85 -2.48
C ALA A 110 17.03 -20.52 -1.14
N ILE A 111 16.40 -20.13 -0.03
CA ILE A 111 16.69 -20.58 1.32
C ILE A 111 16.01 -21.94 1.50
N LYS A 112 16.81 -23.01 1.56
CA LYS A 112 16.34 -24.38 1.81
C LYS A 112 16.29 -24.73 3.30
N VAL A 113 17.05 -24.02 4.13
CA VAL A 113 17.15 -24.22 5.58
C VAL A 113 17.24 -22.86 6.27
N ILE A 114 16.47 -22.67 7.34
CA ILE A 114 16.55 -21.45 8.15
C ILE A 114 17.83 -21.52 9.00
N GLY A 115 18.82 -20.67 8.72
CA GLY A 115 20.01 -20.55 9.57
C GLY A 115 19.69 -19.89 10.92
N GLN A 116 20.52 -20.09 11.96
CA GLN A 116 20.26 -19.51 13.29
C GLN A 116 20.13 -17.98 13.27
N ARG A 117 20.95 -17.31 12.45
CA ARG A 117 20.89 -15.84 12.29
C ARG A 117 19.55 -15.37 11.73
N LEU A 118 19.02 -16.07 10.73
CA LEU A 118 17.71 -15.78 10.14
C LEU A 118 16.58 -16.11 11.13
N GLN A 119 16.70 -17.23 11.86
CA GLN A 119 15.73 -17.62 12.89
C GLN A 119 15.62 -16.57 14.00
N ASN A 120 16.75 -16.01 14.45
CA ASN A 120 16.75 -14.95 15.45
C ASN A 120 15.98 -13.72 14.94
N LYS A 121 16.21 -13.31 13.69
CA LYS A 121 15.43 -12.22 13.06
C LYS A 121 13.94 -12.55 12.98
N LEU A 122 13.58 -13.77 12.58
CA LEU A 122 12.17 -14.20 12.50
C LEU A 122 11.47 -14.23 13.85
N TRP A 123 12.20 -14.53 14.92
CA TRP A 123 11.70 -14.49 16.28
C TRP A 123 11.58 -13.06 16.82
N ASP A 124 12.50 -12.16 16.45
CA ASP A 124 12.47 -10.75 16.86
C ASP A 124 11.51 -9.88 16.03
N ALA A 125 11.07 -10.36 14.87
CA ALA A 125 10.08 -9.71 14.04
C ALA A 125 8.75 -9.54 14.77
N MET A 126 8.17 -8.33 14.69
CA MET A 126 6.86 -8.04 15.26
C MET A 126 5.77 -8.88 14.57
N PRO A 127 4.67 -9.25 15.25
CA PRO A 127 3.54 -9.91 14.62
C PRO A 127 3.04 -9.19 13.36
N SER A 128 3.04 -7.85 13.35
CA SER A 128 2.63 -7.03 12.20
C SER A 128 3.50 -7.19 10.96
N ALA A 129 4.70 -7.77 11.08
CA ALA A 129 5.59 -8.04 9.96
C ALA A 129 5.16 -9.27 9.14
N ASN A 130 4.13 -10.02 9.59
CA ASN A 130 3.64 -11.18 8.86
C ASN A 130 2.13 -11.17 8.61
N SER A 131 1.71 -11.87 7.56
CA SER A 131 0.32 -11.81 7.05
C SER A 131 -0.73 -12.29 8.05
N GLU A 132 -0.38 -13.29 8.87
CA GLU A 132 -1.30 -13.90 9.84
C GLU A 132 -1.25 -13.24 11.23
N MET A 133 -0.35 -12.27 11.42
CA MET A 133 -0.09 -11.59 12.69
C MET A 133 0.27 -12.55 13.82
N MET A 134 1.06 -13.57 13.50
CA MET A 134 1.45 -14.64 14.42
C MET A 134 2.83 -14.34 15.03
N PRO A 135 2.95 -14.28 16.37
CA PRO A 135 4.20 -13.89 17.03
C PRO A 135 5.31 -14.93 16.82
N GLY A 136 6.53 -14.45 16.56
CA GLY A 136 7.73 -15.32 16.55
C GLY A 136 8.21 -15.68 17.96
N LYS A 137 8.02 -14.76 18.92
CA LYS A 137 8.18 -14.99 20.35
C LYS A 137 6.92 -14.55 21.09
N LEU A 138 6.49 -15.33 22.06
CA LEU A 138 5.42 -14.98 22.98
C LEU A 138 6.01 -14.88 24.38
N ALA A 139 6.00 -13.67 24.94
CA ALA A 139 6.45 -13.42 26.31
C ALA A 139 5.22 -13.33 27.22
N LEU A 140 5.09 -14.24 28.19
CA LEU A 140 3.92 -14.40 29.04
C LEU A 140 4.30 -14.47 30.53
N CYS A 141 3.36 -14.07 31.38
CA CYS A 141 3.30 -14.44 32.79
C CYS A 141 1.84 -14.67 33.19
N ILE A 142 1.61 -15.22 34.38
CA ILE A 142 0.26 -15.54 34.85
C ILE A 142 -0.52 -14.23 35.06
N GLY A 143 -1.79 -14.23 34.66
CA GLY A 143 -2.66 -13.07 34.76
C GLY A 143 -2.61 -12.10 33.57
N MET A 144 -1.76 -12.34 32.57
CA MET A 144 -1.68 -11.42 31.41
C MET A 144 -2.94 -11.44 30.53
N PRO A 145 -3.38 -10.27 30.04
CA PRO A 145 -4.50 -10.19 29.12
C PRO A 145 -4.09 -10.60 27.69
N LEU A 146 -4.89 -11.48 27.09
CA LEU A 146 -4.72 -12.03 25.75
C LEU A 146 -6.00 -11.90 24.92
N LEU A 147 -5.81 -11.88 23.61
CA LEU A 147 -6.86 -11.85 22.60
C LEU A 147 -6.69 -13.05 21.67
N LEU A 148 -7.74 -13.88 21.56
CA LEU A 148 -7.75 -15.03 20.65
C LEU A 148 -7.78 -14.57 19.19
N ARG A 149 -7.05 -15.27 18.32
CA ARG A 149 -6.96 -14.94 16.88
C ARG A 149 -7.66 -15.92 15.95
N THR A 150 -8.03 -17.08 16.47
CA THR A 150 -8.69 -18.16 15.73
C THR A 150 -10.09 -18.43 16.28
N ASN A 151 -10.92 -19.05 15.44
CA ASN A 151 -12.22 -19.57 15.85
C ASN A 151 -12.04 -21.08 16.04
N ASP A 152 -11.61 -21.49 17.22
CA ASP A 152 -11.29 -22.89 17.49
C ASP A 152 -12.55 -23.70 17.82
N ALA A 153 -13.40 -23.15 18.70
CA ALA A 153 -14.63 -23.79 19.17
C ALA A 153 -15.67 -22.73 19.55
N THR A 154 -16.57 -22.42 18.60
CA THR A 154 -17.59 -21.38 18.78
C THR A 154 -18.58 -21.67 19.92
N GLU A 155 -18.86 -22.96 20.14
CA GLU A 155 -19.72 -23.49 21.19
C GLU A 155 -19.10 -23.34 22.58
N LEU A 156 -17.77 -23.30 22.66
CA LEU A 156 -17.01 -23.00 23.88
C LEU A 156 -16.62 -21.51 23.95
N CYS A 157 -17.23 -20.66 23.11
CA CYS A 157 -16.92 -19.23 22.99
C CYS A 157 -15.45 -18.93 22.65
N MET A 158 -14.69 -19.90 22.13
CA MET A 158 -13.33 -19.73 21.65
C MET A 158 -13.34 -19.12 20.24
N THR A 159 -13.58 -17.82 20.20
CA THR A 159 -13.75 -17.06 18.95
C THR A 159 -12.70 -15.98 18.78
N LYS A 160 -12.43 -15.61 17.53
CA LYS A 160 -11.50 -14.55 17.18
C LYS A 160 -11.96 -13.22 17.79
N GLY A 161 -11.10 -12.61 18.60
CA GLY A 161 -11.39 -11.36 19.31
C GLY A 161 -11.94 -11.55 20.72
N GLN A 162 -12.13 -12.81 21.17
CA GLN A 162 -12.46 -13.13 22.55
C GLN A 162 -11.31 -12.72 23.48
N GLU A 163 -11.64 -12.01 24.55
CA GLU A 163 -10.71 -11.55 25.58
C GLU A 163 -10.52 -12.65 26.63
N SER A 164 -9.29 -12.78 27.11
CA SER A 164 -8.89 -13.86 28.00
C SER A 164 -7.69 -13.48 28.85
N VAL A 165 -7.43 -14.26 29.89
CA VAL A 165 -6.32 -14.06 30.82
C VAL A 165 -5.51 -15.35 30.93
N VAL A 166 -4.17 -15.26 30.97
CA VAL A 166 -3.28 -16.41 31.14
C VAL A 166 -3.46 -17.04 32.53
N VAL A 167 -3.69 -18.36 32.57
CA VAL A 167 -3.81 -19.15 33.81
C VAL A 167 -2.61 -20.06 34.03
N GLY A 168 -2.01 -20.56 32.95
CA GLY A 168 -0.87 -21.46 33.01
C GLY A 168 -0.54 -22.01 31.62
N TRP A 169 0.52 -22.82 31.52
CA TRP A 169 0.93 -23.42 30.26
C TRP A 169 1.75 -24.68 30.46
N ASP A 170 1.78 -25.49 29.41
CA ASP A 170 2.74 -26.59 29.24
C ASP A 170 3.78 -26.20 28.18
N GLU A 171 5.02 -26.60 28.41
CA GLU A 171 6.14 -26.30 27.51
C GLU A 171 6.98 -27.53 27.17
N SER A 172 7.63 -27.49 26.01
CA SER A 172 8.58 -28.49 25.57
C SER A 172 9.87 -27.84 25.07
N VAL A 173 10.91 -28.66 24.89
CA VAL A 173 12.17 -28.24 24.28
C VAL A 173 12.09 -28.43 22.77
N GLY A 174 12.25 -27.33 22.04
CA GLY A 174 12.21 -27.31 20.58
C GLY A 174 13.50 -27.80 19.90
N PRO A 175 13.49 -27.89 18.55
CA PRO A 175 14.59 -28.47 17.77
C PRO A 175 15.93 -27.72 17.84
N ARG A 176 15.94 -26.49 18.36
CA ARG A 176 17.13 -25.65 18.56
C ARG A 176 17.43 -25.41 20.04
N GLN A 177 16.98 -26.30 20.94
CA GLN A 177 17.11 -26.17 22.39
C GLN A 177 16.41 -24.90 22.95
N GLN A 178 15.39 -24.42 22.25
CA GLN A 178 14.58 -23.27 22.67
C GLN A 178 13.31 -23.72 23.39
N ARG A 179 12.79 -22.92 24.32
CA ARG A 179 11.50 -23.17 24.97
C ARG A 179 10.35 -22.98 23.99
N VAL A 180 9.49 -23.97 23.82
CA VAL A 180 8.33 -23.94 22.93
C VAL A 180 7.06 -24.15 23.75
N LEU A 181 6.02 -23.39 23.41
CA LEU A 181 4.73 -23.46 24.08
C LEU A 181 3.86 -24.55 23.43
N ASP A 182 3.40 -25.51 24.23
CA ASP A 182 2.64 -26.65 23.76
C ASP A 182 1.14 -26.41 23.89
N THR A 183 0.75 -26.05 25.12
CA THR A 183 -0.63 -25.74 25.49
C THR A 183 -0.63 -24.52 26.39
N LEU A 184 -1.50 -23.55 26.11
CA LEU A 184 -1.71 -22.37 26.94
C LEU A 184 -3.12 -22.41 27.50
N PHE A 185 -3.23 -22.43 28.82
CA PHE A 185 -4.51 -22.36 29.51
C PHE A 185 -4.88 -20.90 29.73
N VAL A 186 -6.02 -20.50 29.17
CA VAL A 186 -6.54 -19.15 29.30
C VAL A 186 -7.94 -19.16 29.89
N ARG A 187 -8.24 -18.22 30.78
CA ARG A 187 -9.58 -17.97 31.30
C ARG A 187 -10.26 -16.93 30.41
N LEU A 188 -11.37 -17.29 29.78
CA LEU A 188 -12.13 -16.38 28.94
C LEU A 188 -12.93 -15.37 29.79
N GLU A 189 -13.08 -14.14 29.30
CA GLU A 189 -13.77 -13.05 30.00
C GLU A 189 -15.07 -12.62 29.31
N ASN A 190 -16.02 -12.07 30.08
CA ASN A 190 -17.29 -11.52 29.55
C ASN A 190 -18.08 -12.49 28.66
N LEU A 191 -18.13 -13.76 29.07
CA LEU A 191 -18.79 -14.81 28.30
C LEU A 191 -20.33 -14.69 28.37
N PRO A 192 -21.05 -15.00 27.28
CA PRO A 192 -22.51 -15.07 27.30
C PRO A 192 -23.03 -16.28 28.09
N LYS A 193 -22.23 -17.34 28.21
CA LYS A 193 -22.53 -18.57 28.93
C LYS A 193 -21.25 -19.11 29.58
N PRO A 194 -21.31 -19.69 30.79
CA PRO A 194 -20.16 -20.31 31.40
C PRO A 194 -19.71 -21.52 30.58
N VAL A 195 -18.40 -21.70 30.46
CA VAL A 195 -17.78 -22.78 29.70
C VAL A 195 -17.00 -23.65 30.68
N GLN A 196 -17.25 -24.96 30.67
CA GLN A 196 -16.62 -25.89 31.61
C GLN A 196 -16.12 -27.12 30.86
N ILE A 197 -14.81 -27.27 30.77
CA ILE A 197 -14.17 -28.48 30.22
C ILE A 197 -13.88 -29.43 31.39
N PRO A 198 -14.21 -30.74 31.30
CA PRO A 198 -13.91 -31.69 32.35
C PRO A 198 -12.42 -31.66 32.74
N GLY A 199 -12.12 -31.49 34.03
CA GLY A 199 -10.76 -31.44 34.56
C GLY A 199 -10.09 -30.06 34.57
N LEU A 200 -10.72 -29.02 34.00
CA LEU A 200 -10.24 -27.64 34.08
C LEU A 200 -11.14 -26.78 34.97
N PRO A 201 -10.70 -25.62 35.48
CA PRO A 201 -11.59 -24.68 36.17
C PRO A 201 -12.62 -24.04 35.21
N GLU A 202 -13.64 -23.39 35.78
CA GLU A 202 -14.67 -22.71 34.99
C GLU A 202 -14.07 -21.60 34.11
N ASN A 203 -14.53 -21.54 32.88
CA ASN A 203 -14.13 -20.62 31.81
C ASN A 203 -12.67 -20.75 31.37
N VAL A 204 -11.96 -21.79 31.83
CA VAL A 204 -10.59 -22.07 31.40
C VAL A 204 -10.60 -23.02 30.21
N VAL A 205 -9.92 -22.60 29.14
CA VAL A 205 -9.80 -23.37 27.90
C VAL A 205 -8.33 -23.55 27.51
N PRO A 206 -7.95 -24.72 26.95
CA PRO A 206 -6.62 -24.93 26.41
C PRO A 206 -6.52 -24.40 24.98
N LEU A 207 -5.52 -23.58 24.71
CA LEU A 207 -5.09 -23.22 23.36
C LEU A 207 -3.88 -24.08 23.00
N ILE A 208 -3.99 -24.83 21.91
CA ILE A 208 -2.95 -25.75 21.47
C ILE A 208 -2.11 -25.05 20.39
N ARG A 209 -0.81 -25.37 20.31
CA ARG A 209 0.04 -24.88 19.22
C ARG A 209 -0.59 -25.21 17.86
N GLY A 210 -0.75 -24.21 17.01
CA GLY A 210 -1.24 -24.35 15.65
C GLY A 210 -0.11 -24.19 14.64
N SER A 211 -0.20 -24.86 13.50
CA SER A 211 0.71 -24.68 12.37
C SER A 211 0.04 -23.79 11.33
N VAL A 212 0.66 -22.64 11.03
CA VAL A 212 0.10 -21.66 10.10
C VAL A 212 1.14 -21.27 9.05
N HIS A 213 0.72 -21.31 7.78
CA HIS A 213 1.52 -20.75 6.69
C HIS A 213 1.43 -19.23 6.71
N THR A 214 2.57 -18.55 6.83
CA THR A 214 2.63 -17.09 6.86
C THR A 214 3.78 -16.56 6.01
N THR A 215 3.58 -15.39 5.42
CA THR A 215 4.64 -14.64 4.75
C THR A 215 5.14 -13.56 5.69
N VAL A 216 6.45 -13.51 5.92
CA VAL A 216 7.13 -12.54 6.80
C VAL A 216 7.91 -11.54 5.95
N LEU A 217 7.72 -10.24 6.20
CA LEU A 217 8.54 -9.15 5.67
C LEU A 217 9.78 -8.99 6.55
N LEU A 218 10.96 -9.16 5.96
CA LEU A 218 12.24 -8.93 6.61
C LEU A 218 12.65 -7.44 6.52
N GLU A 219 13.65 -7.04 7.30
CA GLU A 219 14.14 -5.65 7.37
C GLU A 219 14.79 -5.14 6.07
N ASP A 220 15.18 -6.05 5.18
CA ASP A 220 15.67 -5.77 3.83
C ASP A 220 14.54 -5.78 2.78
N ASP A 221 13.29 -5.69 3.25
CA ASP A 221 12.05 -5.73 2.49
C ASP A 221 11.83 -7.04 1.68
N THR A 222 12.62 -8.09 1.95
CA THR A 222 12.39 -9.41 1.35
C THR A 222 11.21 -10.12 2.02
N LEU A 223 10.42 -10.85 1.23
CA LEU A 223 9.29 -11.64 1.72
C LEU A 223 9.67 -13.12 1.81
N LEU A 224 9.63 -13.67 3.02
CA LEU A 224 9.92 -15.07 3.29
C LEU A 224 8.64 -15.83 3.63
N SER A 225 8.32 -16.89 2.87
CA SER A 225 7.21 -17.79 3.20
C SER A 225 7.68 -18.90 4.14
N ILE A 226 7.09 -18.95 5.34
CA ILE A 226 7.38 -19.96 6.37
C ILE A 226 6.10 -20.60 6.87
N THR A 227 6.22 -21.82 7.37
CA THR A 227 5.23 -22.44 8.25
C THR A 227 5.69 -22.15 9.67
N ARG A 228 4.85 -21.45 10.43
CA ARG A 228 5.11 -21.10 11.82
C ARG A 228 4.21 -21.93 12.72
N GLU A 229 4.81 -22.66 13.64
CA GLU A 229 4.12 -23.36 14.72
C GLU A 229 4.23 -22.57 16.02
N GLN A 230 3.10 -22.10 16.52
CA GLN A 230 2.96 -21.33 17.76
C GLN A 230 1.47 -21.26 18.15
N ILE A 231 1.17 -20.81 19.36
CA ILE A 231 -0.20 -20.51 19.77
C ILE A 231 -0.70 -19.22 19.10
N THR A 232 -1.90 -19.28 18.53
CA THR A 232 -2.56 -18.18 17.80
C THR A 232 -3.29 -17.23 18.74
N SER A 233 -2.53 -16.55 19.59
CA SER A 233 -3.02 -15.47 20.47
C SER A 233 -2.09 -14.27 20.44
N LEU A 234 -2.62 -13.09 20.80
CA LEU A 234 -1.85 -11.87 20.95
C LEU A 234 -2.13 -11.24 22.30
N LEU A 235 -1.15 -10.54 22.87
CA LEU A 235 -1.35 -9.69 24.04
C LEU A 235 -2.44 -8.64 23.78
N ASN A 236 -3.19 -8.31 24.83
CA ASN A 236 -4.34 -7.41 24.78
C ASN A 236 -4.13 -6.15 25.62
N PHE A 237 -2.92 -5.58 25.59
CA PHE A 237 -2.66 -4.22 26.10
C PHE A 237 -2.94 -3.15 25.03
N SER A 238 -3.03 -3.55 23.76
CA SER A 238 -3.51 -2.72 22.66
C SER A 238 -4.24 -3.55 21.61
N ILE A 239 -5.22 -2.92 20.96
CA ILE A 239 -5.96 -3.44 19.81
C ILE A 239 -6.06 -2.38 18.73
N THR A 240 -6.29 -2.80 17.48
CA THR A 240 -6.58 -1.83 16.42
C THR A 240 -8.03 -1.35 16.46
N ASP A 241 -8.30 -0.17 15.93
CA ASP A 241 -9.65 0.37 15.68
C ASP A 241 -10.56 -0.65 14.96
N TYR A 242 -10.06 -1.33 13.93
CA TYR A 242 -10.74 -2.43 13.25
C TYR A 242 -11.09 -3.59 14.19
N THR A 243 -10.14 -4.03 15.03
CA THR A 243 -10.36 -5.14 15.98
C THR A 243 -11.29 -4.74 17.12
N SER A 244 -11.37 -3.45 17.43
CA SER A 244 -12.27 -2.91 18.44
C SER A 244 -13.74 -2.90 17.98
N GLN A 245 -14.00 -2.98 16.68
CA GLN A 245 -15.34 -2.81 16.12
C GLN A 245 -16.35 -3.77 16.76
N GLY A 246 -17.50 -3.22 17.17
CA GLY A 246 -18.60 -3.98 17.78
C GLY A 246 -18.43 -4.23 19.29
N LYS A 247 -17.26 -3.96 19.86
CA LYS A 247 -17.02 -4.05 21.31
C LYS A 247 -17.58 -2.83 22.04
N SER A 248 -17.99 -3.02 23.29
CA SER A 248 -18.41 -1.95 24.20
C SER A 248 -17.52 -2.00 25.43
N ARG A 249 -16.93 -0.87 25.80
CA ARG A 249 -15.83 -0.78 26.75
C ARG A 249 -16.13 0.28 27.80
N PRO A 250 -16.22 -0.09 29.09
CA PRO A 250 -16.35 0.86 30.19
C PRO A 250 -15.20 1.85 30.26
N LYS A 251 -13.97 1.35 30.11
CA LYS A 251 -12.75 2.15 30.04
C LYS A 251 -12.17 2.03 28.64
N ASN A 252 -12.01 3.15 27.95
CA ASN A 252 -11.67 3.23 26.54
C ASN A 252 -10.54 4.25 26.28
N PRO A 253 -9.28 3.87 26.57
CA PRO A 253 -8.12 4.65 26.14
C PRO A 253 -7.91 4.49 24.63
N VAL A 254 -7.75 5.61 23.92
CA VAL A 254 -7.61 5.64 22.45
C VAL A 254 -6.48 6.58 22.00
N ASP A 255 -5.75 6.18 20.96
CA ASP A 255 -4.81 7.03 20.22
C ASP A 255 -5.39 7.32 18.83
N LEU A 256 -5.66 8.60 18.56
CA LEU A 256 -6.31 9.07 17.34
C LEU A 256 -5.32 9.62 16.30
N THR A 257 -4.04 9.79 16.64
CA THR A 257 -3.09 10.57 15.83
C THR A 257 -2.91 10.01 14.42
N ASN A 258 -2.81 8.69 14.30
CA ASN A 258 -2.60 7.99 13.02
C ASN A 258 -3.90 7.47 12.38
N CYS A 259 -5.07 7.80 12.95
CA CYS A 259 -6.35 7.38 12.38
C CYS A 259 -6.56 8.07 11.03
N LYS A 260 -6.99 7.31 10.02
CA LYS A 260 -7.01 7.77 8.62
C LYS A 260 -8.03 8.88 8.35
N ASP A 261 -9.23 8.77 8.92
CA ASP A 261 -10.36 9.65 8.65
C ASP A 261 -11.33 9.74 9.85
N HIS A 262 -12.40 10.54 9.72
CA HIS A 262 -13.45 10.69 10.74
C HIS A 262 -14.11 9.37 11.13
N ARG A 263 -14.18 8.39 10.23
CA ARG A 263 -14.81 7.08 10.49
C ARG A 263 -13.94 6.28 11.46
N ALA A 264 -12.62 6.31 11.29
CA ALA A 264 -11.69 5.70 12.24
C ALA A 264 -11.81 6.34 13.64
N TYR A 265 -11.93 7.67 13.71
CA TYR A 265 -12.17 8.40 14.97
C TYR A 265 -13.47 7.94 15.61
N TYR A 266 -14.56 7.92 14.84
CA TYR A 266 -15.86 7.46 15.29
C TYR A 266 -15.80 6.02 15.79
N VAL A 267 -15.17 5.11 15.04
CA VAL A 267 -15.03 3.69 15.45
C VAL A 267 -14.27 3.56 16.77
N ALA A 268 -13.18 4.28 16.98
CA ALA A 268 -12.41 4.20 18.22
C ALA A 268 -13.18 4.80 19.42
N LEU A 269 -13.75 5.99 19.28
CA LEU A 269 -14.42 6.70 20.37
C LEU A 269 -15.79 6.09 20.72
N SER A 270 -16.55 5.60 19.72
CA SER A 270 -17.87 4.99 19.94
C SER A 270 -17.83 3.61 20.61
N ARG A 271 -16.65 3.13 21.05
CA ARG A 271 -16.52 1.96 21.93
C ARG A 271 -16.78 2.31 23.40
N ALA A 272 -16.55 3.57 23.79
CA ALA A 272 -16.77 4.03 25.15
C ALA A 272 -18.25 3.94 25.55
N THR A 273 -18.51 3.49 26.78
CA THR A 273 -19.86 3.51 27.35
C THR A 273 -20.13 4.71 28.24
N THR A 274 -19.09 5.42 28.70
CA THR A 274 -19.19 6.64 29.52
C THR A 274 -18.13 7.67 29.12
N ALA A 275 -18.42 8.95 29.39
CA ALA A 275 -17.49 10.06 29.18
C ALA A 275 -16.27 10.00 30.10
N GLU A 276 -16.46 9.63 31.37
CA GLU A 276 -15.39 9.44 32.35
C GLU A 276 -14.44 8.29 31.93
N GLY A 277 -14.99 7.23 31.34
CA GLY A 277 -14.21 6.11 30.84
C GLY A 277 -13.43 6.41 29.56
N THR A 278 -13.63 7.56 28.93
CA THR A 278 -12.99 7.92 27.65
C THR A 278 -11.71 8.71 27.90
N ILE A 279 -10.57 8.18 27.46
CA ILE A 279 -9.28 8.87 27.53
C ILE A 279 -8.67 8.89 26.13
N ILE A 280 -8.24 10.06 25.68
CA ILE A 280 -7.51 10.23 24.44
C ILE A 280 -6.04 10.46 24.78
N LEU A 281 -5.13 9.65 24.25
CA LEU A 281 -3.73 9.62 24.73
C LEU A 281 -2.96 10.92 24.46
N GLN A 282 -3.24 11.57 23.34
CA GLN A 282 -2.52 12.75 22.87
C GLN A 282 -3.42 13.60 21.96
N ASP A 283 -2.96 14.82 21.65
CA ASP A 283 -3.72 15.73 20.78
C ASP A 283 -3.89 15.15 19.37
N PHE A 284 -4.96 15.57 18.69
CA PHE A 284 -5.38 15.01 17.42
C PHE A 284 -5.83 16.11 16.43
N PRO A 285 -5.63 15.90 15.12
CA PRO A 285 -6.05 16.88 14.12
C PRO A 285 -7.58 16.99 14.08
N THR A 286 -8.08 18.18 14.43
CA THR A 286 -9.52 18.52 14.43
C THR A 286 -10.09 18.65 13.03
N SER A 287 -9.24 18.90 12.02
CA SER A 287 -9.65 18.97 10.60
C SER A 287 -10.36 17.71 10.12
N LYS A 288 -10.01 16.53 10.66
CA LYS A 288 -10.68 15.27 10.33
C LYS A 288 -12.10 15.18 10.90
N MET A 289 -12.46 16.02 11.86
CA MET A 289 -13.77 15.99 12.53
C MET A 289 -14.75 17.01 11.94
N THR A 290 -14.24 17.96 11.14
CA THR A 290 -15.00 19.07 10.55
C THR A 290 -14.92 19.12 9.02
N CYS A 291 -14.18 18.21 8.38
CA CYS A 291 -13.99 18.20 6.93
C CYS A 291 -15.25 17.87 6.12
N GLY A 292 -16.37 17.53 6.78
CA GLY A 292 -17.53 16.99 6.11
C GLY A 292 -17.30 15.58 5.56
N MET A 293 -18.41 14.95 5.20
CA MET A 293 -18.43 13.60 4.67
C MET A 293 -18.31 13.60 3.14
N SER A 294 -17.70 12.55 2.58
CA SER A 294 -17.66 12.37 1.11
C SER A 294 -19.06 12.33 0.51
N GLY A 295 -19.27 12.96 -0.65
CA GLY A 295 -20.59 13.04 -1.30
C GLY A 295 -21.29 11.69 -1.51
N HIS A 296 -20.54 10.63 -1.84
CA HIS A 296 -21.11 9.29 -2.04
C HIS A 296 -21.65 8.68 -0.74
N LEU A 297 -20.90 8.79 0.37
CA LEU A 297 -21.34 8.30 1.68
C LEU A 297 -22.51 9.14 2.23
N ARG A 298 -22.51 10.46 1.97
CA ARG A 298 -23.63 11.35 2.30
C ARG A 298 -24.89 10.94 1.59
N GLN A 299 -24.82 10.71 0.28
CA GLN A 299 -25.95 10.24 -0.51
C GLN A 299 -26.48 8.91 0.02
N GLU A 300 -25.62 7.93 0.27
CA GLU A 300 -26.03 6.61 0.75
C GLU A 300 -26.74 6.70 2.12
N LEU A 301 -26.18 7.42 3.09
CA LEU A 301 -26.81 7.59 4.40
C LEU A 301 -28.15 8.30 4.30
N ARG A 302 -28.25 9.35 3.47
CA ARG A 302 -29.50 10.07 3.25
C ARG A 302 -30.57 9.19 2.64
N GLU A 303 -30.21 8.40 1.63
CA GLU A 303 -31.13 7.46 0.99
C GLU A 303 -31.60 6.37 1.96
N LEU A 304 -30.73 5.89 2.86
CA LEU A 304 -31.12 4.94 3.92
C LEU A 304 -32.13 5.55 4.90
N GLU A 305 -31.94 6.80 5.32
CA GLU A 305 -32.89 7.49 6.20
C GLU A 305 -34.24 7.76 5.51
N VAL A 306 -34.24 8.06 4.20
CA VAL A 306 -35.48 8.16 3.41
C VAL A 306 -36.19 6.81 3.34
N LEU A 307 -35.47 5.70 3.18
CA LEU A 307 -36.06 4.35 3.20
C LEU A 307 -36.65 4.00 4.55
N ASP A 308 -36.01 4.41 5.65
CA ASP A 308 -36.56 4.25 7.00
C ASP A 308 -37.89 5.03 7.15
N GLU A 309 -37.93 6.28 6.68
CA GLU A 309 -39.14 7.09 6.66
C GLU A 309 -40.28 6.48 5.82
N ILE A 310 -39.95 5.94 4.65
CA ILE A 310 -40.92 5.22 3.80
C ILE A 310 -41.48 4.02 4.55
N THR A 311 -40.61 3.28 5.24
CA THR A 311 -40.98 2.10 6.02
C THR A 311 -41.91 2.49 7.17
N ARG A 312 -41.57 3.55 7.92
CA ARG A 312 -42.42 4.11 8.98
C ARG A 312 -43.80 4.49 8.47
N LEU A 313 -43.89 5.29 7.40
CA LEU A 313 -45.17 5.73 6.83
C LEU A 313 -46.02 4.56 6.32
N ARG A 314 -45.37 3.51 5.79
CA ARG A 314 -46.06 2.29 5.36
C ARG A 314 -46.67 1.55 6.53
N VAL A 315 -45.92 1.40 7.64
CA VAL A 315 -46.41 0.76 8.87
C VAL A 315 -47.53 1.57 9.51
N GLU A 316 -47.44 2.89 9.49
CA GLU A 316 -48.48 3.79 10.01
C GLU A 316 -49.72 3.90 9.09
N GLY A 317 -49.72 3.25 7.92
CA GLY A 317 -50.81 3.34 6.93
C GLY A 317 -50.96 4.72 6.27
N LYS A 318 -49.95 5.59 6.41
CA LYS A 318 -49.93 6.96 5.87
C LYS A 318 -49.24 7.07 4.51
N LEU A 319 -48.60 6.00 4.04
CA LEU A 319 -47.94 5.96 2.75
C LEU A 319 -48.96 5.68 1.63
N PRO A 320 -49.12 6.56 0.64
CA PRO A 320 -50.01 6.30 -0.49
C PRO A 320 -49.57 5.11 -1.32
N SER A 321 -50.53 4.43 -1.95
CA SER A 321 -50.27 3.32 -2.88
C SER A 321 -49.45 3.73 -4.12
N SER A 322 -49.41 5.03 -4.44
CA SER A 322 -48.56 5.58 -5.51
C SER A 322 -47.06 5.52 -5.21
N VAL A 323 -46.66 5.43 -3.93
CA VAL A 323 -45.26 5.24 -3.54
C VAL A 323 -44.91 3.75 -3.55
N ALA A 324 -44.54 3.27 -4.74
CA ALA A 324 -44.16 1.88 -4.97
C ALA A 324 -42.84 1.78 -5.74
N GLY A 325 -42.13 0.67 -5.55
CA GLY A 325 -40.89 0.37 -6.26
C GLY A 325 -40.35 -1.00 -5.89
N ILE A 326 -39.93 -1.77 -6.90
CA ILE A 326 -39.34 -3.10 -6.72
C ILE A 326 -37.89 -2.99 -6.22
N TYR A 327 -37.20 -1.92 -6.61
CA TYR A 327 -35.80 -1.66 -6.26
C TYR A 327 -35.64 -0.30 -5.59
N ARG A 328 -34.58 -0.16 -4.78
CA ARG A 328 -34.24 1.02 -3.95
C ARG A 328 -34.50 2.35 -4.67
N ARG A 329 -33.92 2.52 -5.86
CA ARG A 329 -34.00 3.76 -6.65
C ARG A 329 -35.42 4.12 -7.08
N LYS A 330 -36.23 3.12 -7.50
CA LYS A 330 -37.61 3.34 -7.94
C LYS A 330 -38.50 3.75 -6.77
N LEU A 331 -38.29 3.13 -5.61
CA LEU A 331 -39.01 3.44 -4.38
C LEU A 331 -38.67 4.84 -3.86
N LEU A 332 -37.38 5.20 -3.84
CA LEU A 332 -36.92 6.55 -3.48
C LEU A 332 -37.51 7.61 -4.43
N ARG A 333 -37.51 7.33 -5.74
CA ARG A 333 -38.05 8.26 -6.75
C ARG A 333 -39.56 8.45 -6.60
N SER A 334 -40.34 7.38 -6.43
CA SER A 334 -41.79 7.50 -6.25
C SER A 334 -42.15 8.24 -4.96
N PHE A 335 -41.36 8.05 -3.90
CA PHE A 335 -41.48 8.82 -2.67
C PHE A 335 -41.15 10.31 -2.87
N GLN A 336 -40.06 10.63 -3.56
CA GLN A 336 -39.68 12.01 -3.88
C GLN A 336 -40.71 12.71 -4.77
N ILE A 337 -41.33 12.00 -5.72
CA ILE A 337 -42.42 12.54 -6.55
C ILE A 337 -43.64 12.89 -5.67
N TRP A 338 -43.99 12.03 -4.72
CA TRP A 338 -45.14 12.25 -3.85
C TRP A 338 -44.91 13.37 -2.83
N LYS A 339 -43.78 13.34 -2.12
CA LYS A 339 -43.52 14.24 -0.98
C LYS A 339 -42.83 15.56 -1.42
N GLY A 340 -42.16 15.54 -2.58
CA GLY A 340 -41.37 16.65 -3.15
C GLY A 340 -39.86 16.39 -3.10
N ALA A 341 -39.11 16.82 -4.12
CA ALA A 341 -37.67 16.56 -4.26
C ALA A 341 -36.82 17.11 -3.10
N SER A 342 -37.32 18.11 -2.38
CA SER A 342 -36.66 18.77 -1.24
C SER A 342 -37.30 18.43 0.11
N SER A 343 -38.24 17.48 0.14
CA SER A 343 -38.97 17.14 1.37
C SER A 343 -38.16 16.16 2.22
N GLU A 344 -37.51 16.69 3.25
CA GLU A 344 -36.68 15.91 4.15
C GLU A 344 -37.36 15.75 5.51
N PRO A 345 -37.31 14.57 6.13
CA PRO A 345 -37.80 14.38 7.49
C PRO A 345 -37.11 15.33 8.48
N SER A 346 -37.89 15.87 9.42
CA SER A 346 -37.40 16.85 10.40
C SER A 346 -36.29 16.33 11.32
N HIS A 347 -36.13 15.01 11.45
CA HIS A 347 -35.12 14.36 12.27
C HIS A 347 -33.76 14.17 11.57
N PHE A 348 -33.62 14.60 10.31
CA PHE A 348 -32.33 14.51 9.61
C PHE A 348 -31.29 15.40 10.28
N HIS A 349 -30.09 14.82 10.48
CA HIS A 349 -28.92 15.58 10.86
C HIS A 349 -28.65 16.67 9.84
N GLU A 350 -28.27 17.87 10.28
CA GLU A 350 -28.10 19.05 9.42
C GLU A 350 -27.14 18.78 8.25
N SER A 351 -26.05 18.05 8.51
CA SER A 351 -25.05 17.66 7.51
C SER A 351 -25.55 16.70 6.43
N MET A 352 -26.72 16.05 6.62
CA MET A 352 -27.36 15.17 5.63
C MET A 352 -28.43 15.87 4.81
N ARG A 353 -28.81 17.11 5.17
CA ARG A 353 -29.85 17.84 4.46
C ARG A 353 -29.44 18.15 3.02
N TYR A 354 -30.39 18.25 2.10
CA TYR A 354 -30.11 18.58 0.71
C TYR A 354 -29.31 19.86 0.63
N ASN A 355 -28.17 19.81 -0.07
CA ASN A 355 -27.40 21.00 -0.39
C ASN A 355 -27.09 20.99 -1.88
N GLU A 356 -27.66 21.95 -2.61
CA GLU A 356 -27.55 22.05 -4.06
C GLU A 356 -26.09 22.16 -4.56
N GLN A 357 -25.20 22.76 -3.77
CA GLN A 357 -23.78 22.90 -4.09
C GLN A 357 -23.00 21.58 -3.91
N LEU A 358 -23.48 20.67 -3.04
CA LEU A 358 -22.79 19.43 -2.69
C LEU A 358 -23.40 18.19 -3.35
N ASP A 359 -24.71 18.21 -3.58
CA ASP A 359 -25.48 17.05 -4.05
C ASP A 359 -25.74 17.08 -5.58
N GLY A 360 -25.55 18.25 -6.22
CA GLY A 360 -25.85 18.45 -7.64
C GLY A 360 -27.36 18.41 -7.95
N THR A 361 -27.77 19.04 -9.04
CA THR A 361 -29.18 19.02 -9.47
C THR A 361 -29.64 17.59 -9.75
N THR A 362 -30.74 17.21 -9.11
CA THR A 362 -31.65 16.08 -9.35
C THR A 362 -31.16 14.99 -10.32
N LEU A 363 -30.97 13.77 -9.79
CA LEU A 363 -30.87 12.48 -10.49
C LEU A 363 -31.18 12.59 -12.00
N ASN A 364 -30.15 12.73 -12.82
CA ASN A 364 -30.29 12.75 -14.27
C ASN A 364 -31.14 11.56 -14.74
N ASN A 365 -32.13 11.91 -15.54
CA ASN A 365 -33.22 11.09 -16.03
C ASN A 365 -32.68 10.07 -17.05
N THR A 366 -32.01 9.01 -16.58
CA THR A 366 -31.75 7.83 -17.40
C THR A 366 -32.74 6.74 -16.98
N ASP A 367 -33.79 6.62 -17.79
CA ASP A 367 -34.68 5.47 -17.78
C ASP A 367 -33.84 4.19 -17.87
N TYR A 368 -34.02 3.29 -16.90
CA TYR A 368 -33.52 1.94 -17.05
C TYR A 368 -34.34 1.26 -18.14
N ALA A 369 -33.66 0.76 -19.17
CA ALA A 369 -34.21 -0.18 -20.12
C ALA A 369 -34.91 -1.32 -19.37
N GLU A 370 -36.14 -1.62 -19.77
CA GLU A 370 -36.94 -2.73 -19.24
C GLU A 370 -36.11 -4.02 -19.19
N TRP A 371 -36.01 -4.62 -18.02
CA TRP A 371 -35.37 -5.92 -17.86
C TRP A 371 -36.28 -6.99 -18.49
N LYS A 372 -35.92 -7.45 -19.70
CA LYS A 372 -36.58 -8.58 -20.35
C LYS A 372 -35.88 -9.89 -19.95
N PRO A 373 -36.62 -10.94 -19.58
CA PRO A 373 -36.02 -12.23 -19.28
C PRO A 373 -35.46 -12.85 -20.57
N SER A 374 -34.14 -13.01 -20.64
CA SER A 374 -33.49 -13.62 -21.80
C SER A 374 -33.65 -15.13 -21.81
N GLY A 375 -34.68 -15.60 -22.52
CA GLY A 375 -34.66 -16.91 -23.16
C GLY A 375 -33.81 -16.87 -24.43
N THR A 376 -32.77 -17.70 -24.48
CA THR A 376 -32.06 -18.19 -25.68
C THR A 376 -31.54 -17.16 -26.70
N SER A 377 -30.28 -16.73 -26.52
CA SER A 377 -29.22 -16.76 -27.57
C SER A 377 -27.96 -16.05 -27.06
N LEU A 378 -26.89 -16.82 -26.86
CA LEU A 378 -25.62 -16.34 -26.32
C LEU A 378 -24.78 -15.70 -27.44
N VAL A 379 -24.86 -14.38 -27.59
CA VAL A 379 -23.89 -13.56 -28.32
C VAL A 379 -23.23 -12.61 -27.31
N LYS A 380 -21.99 -12.92 -26.91
CA LYS A 380 -21.24 -12.12 -25.93
C LYS A 380 -20.55 -10.95 -26.63
N ARG A 381 -21.15 -9.75 -26.55
CA ARG A 381 -20.47 -8.46 -26.72
C ARG A 381 -20.13 -7.89 -25.35
N ASN A 382 -18.85 -7.59 -25.17
CA ASN A 382 -18.26 -7.01 -23.97
C ASN A 382 -18.61 -5.53 -23.87
N ALA A 383 -19.20 -5.15 -22.74
CA ALA A 383 -19.24 -3.77 -22.27
C ALA A 383 -19.28 -3.77 -20.73
N ASN A 384 -18.42 -2.92 -20.19
CA ASN A 384 -18.57 -2.16 -18.95
C ASN A 384 -18.05 -2.76 -17.63
N SER A 385 -17.03 -2.07 -17.11
CA SER A 385 -17.17 -1.15 -15.98
C SER A 385 -18.45 -1.30 -15.14
N ALA A 386 -18.32 -1.80 -13.92
CA ALA A 386 -18.99 -1.29 -12.74
C ALA A 386 -18.45 -2.04 -11.51
N VAL A 387 -18.01 -1.25 -10.55
CA VAL A 387 -17.61 -1.65 -9.22
C VAL A 387 -18.89 -1.95 -8.43
N GLU A 388 -19.00 -3.14 -7.85
CA GLU A 388 -19.91 -3.42 -6.74
C GLU A 388 -19.10 -3.94 -5.55
N ASP A 389 -18.97 -3.08 -4.55
CA ASP A 389 -18.82 -3.45 -3.15
C ASP A 389 -20.19 -3.87 -2.62
N ALA A 390 -20.31 -5.09 -2.09
CA ALA A 390 -21.45 -5.52 -1.28
C ALA A 390 -20.95 -6.13 0.03
N LEU A 391 -21.27 -5.45 1.14
CA LEU A 391 -21.20 -5.94 2.51
C LEU A 391 -22.54 -6.58 2.88
N GLY A 392 -22.53 -7.86 3.29
CA GLY A 392 -23.67 -8.52 3.96
C GLY A 392 -23.49 -10.04 4.08
N PRO A 393 -23.74 -10.66 5.25
CA PRO A 393 -23.22 -11.99 5.59
C PRO A 393 -24.12 -13.12 5.06
N ALA A 394 -23.51 -14.15 4.46
CA ALA A 394 -24.22 -15.38 4.10
C ALA A 394 -23.48 -16.62 4.62
N ALA A 395 -24.20 -17.40 5.42
CA ALA A 395 -23.81 -18.68 5.98
C ALA A 395 -23.40 -19.69 4.88
N LYS A 396 -22.23 -20.29 5.02
CA LYS A 396 -21.76 -21.37 4.14
C LYS A 396 -22.33 -22.71 4.60
N GLY A 397 -23.39 -23.16 3.94
CA GLY A 397 -23.84 -24.55 3.96
C GLY A 397 -23.08 -25.39 2.92
N ASN A 398 -22.27 -26.33 3.39
CA ASN A 398 -21.60 -27.36 2.58
C ASN A 398 -22.62 -28.38 2.04
N LYS A 399 -22.66 -28.63 0.72
CA LYS A 399 -23.01 -29.94 0.16
C LYS A 399 -22.19 -30.27 -1.10
N LYS A 400 -21.29 -31.24 -0.94
CA LYS A 400 -20.68 -32.03 -2.02
C LYS A 400 -21.77 -32.81 -2.76
N ARG A 401 -21.66 -32.94 -4.08
CA ARG A 401 -22.12 -34.14 -4.79
C ARG A 401 -21.27 -34.42 -6.03
N LYS A 402 -20.70 -35.63 -6.07
CA LYS A 402 -19.99 -36.28 -7.17
C LYS A 402 -21.00 -36.78 -8.22
N THR A 403 -20.61 -36.77 -9.50
CA THR A 403 -20.88 -37.79 -10.55
C THR A 403 -20.03 -37.40 -11.77
N ALA A 404 -18.94 -38.09 -12.13
CA ALA A 404 -18.82 -39.39 -12.82
C ALA A 404 -19.20 -39.35 -14.33
N ASN A 405 -18.14 -39.46 -15.16
CA ASN A 405 -17.99 -40.03 -16.51
C ASN A 405 -19.13 -39.92 -17.55
N THR A 406 -18.80 -39.40 -18.74
CA THR A 406 -18.51 -40.23 -19.93
C THR A 406 -17.86 -39.41 -21.05
N LYS A 407 -16.75 -39.92 -21.61
CA LYS A 407 -16.23 -39.55 -22.94
C LYS A 407 -17.14 -40.18 -24.02
N PRO A 408 -17.12 -39.65 -25.25
CA PRO A 408 -16.41 -40.42 -26.28
C PRO A 408 -15.40 -39.58 -27.09
N THR A 409 -14.34 -40.28 -27.43
CA THR A 409 -13.28 -40.06 -28.42
C THR A 409 -13.79 -39.91 -29.85
N THR A 410 -13.23 -38.96 -30.60
CA THR A 410 -12.64 -39.20 -31.93
C THR A 410 -11.54 -38.16 -32.16
N GLY A 411 -10.35 -38.64 -32.51
CA GLY A 411 -9.16 -37.82 -32.68
C GLY A 411 -9.04 -37.22 -34.09
N LEU A 412 -8.42 -36.05 -34.15
CA LEU A 412 -7.65 -35.61 -35.31
C LEU A 412 -6.37 -34.97 -34.80
N THR A 413 -5.26 -35.65 -35.10
CA THR A 413 -3.90 -35.18 -34.99
C THR A 413 -3.69 -33.93 -35.84
N GLY A 414 -3.21 -32.86 -35.22
CA GLY A 414 -2.73 -31.66 -35.90
C GLY A 414 -1.90 -30.84 -34.92
N GLY A 415 -0.58 -30.96 -35.02
CA GLY A 415 0.32 -30.06 -34.30
C GLY A 415 0.10 -28.63 -34.76
N ILE A 416 -0.08 -27.71 -33.82
CA ILE A 416 -0.10 -26.28 -34.09
C ILE A 416 0.78 -25.59 -33.04
N GLN A 417 2.01 -25.35 -33.49
CA GLN A 417 2.80 -24.13 -33.32
C GLN A 417 2.41 -23.21 -32.15
N THR A 418 3.40 -23.02 -31.27
CA THR A 418 3.65 -21.82 -30.48
C THR A 418 3.14 -20.54 -31.18
N GLN A 419 2.00 -20.02 -30.74
CA GLN A 419 1.53 -18.69 -31.11
C GLN A 419 1.86 -17.69 -30.00
N THR A 420 2.97 -16.98 -30.26
CA THR A 420 3.07 -15.50 -30.24
C THR A 420 2.34 -14.71 -29.16
N ALA A 421 3.14 -14.03 -28.34
CA ALA A 421 2.72 -12.98 -27.41
C ALA A 421 1.87 -11.91 -28.13
N LEU A 422 0.68 -11.63 -27.57
CA LEU A 422 -0.12 -10.46 -27.94
C LEU A 422 0.69 -9.19 -27.65
N VAL A 423 1.16 -8.50 -28.69
CA VAL A 423 1.77 -7.17 -28.58
C VAL A 423 0.68 -6.18 -28.17
N THR A 424 0.58 -5.90 -26.87
CA THR A 424 -0.25 -4.81 -26.35
C THR A 424 0.36 -3.48 -26.79
N ARG A 425 -0.41 -2.68 -27.54
CA ARG A 425 -0.02 -1.31 -27.90
C ARG A 425 0.22 -0.49 -26.63
N PRO A 426 1.27 0.36 -26.60
CA PRO A 426 1.54 1.20 -25.45
C PRO A 426 0.44 2.24 -25.24
N ILE A 427 0.27 2.64 -23.98
CA ILE A 427 -0.80 3.54 -23.53
C ILE A 427 -0.16 4.82 -22.99
N GLY A 428 -0.61 5.96 -23.48
CA GLY A 428 -0.24 7.30 -22.99
C GLY A 428 -1.15 7.78 -21.87
N MET A 429 -0.88 8.97 -21.35
CA MET A 429 -1.72 9.64 -20.34
C MET A 429 -2.23 10.96 -20.88
N VAL A 430 -3.48 11.33 -20.57
CA VAL A 430 -4.01 12.64 -20.93
C VAL A 430 -3.35 13.73 -20.08
N TRP A 431 -2.85 14.76 -20.75
CA TRP A 431 -2.25 15.92 -20.08
C TRP A 431 -3.30 16.70 -19.28
N ASP A 432 -2.98 16.97 -18.02
CA ASP A 432 -3.74 17.84 -17.14
C ASP A 432 -3.28 19.30 -17.33
N ALA A 433 -4.17 20.11 -17.92
CA ALA A 433 -3.93 21.52 -18.18
C ALA A 433 -4.09 22.42 -16.94
N ALA A 434 -4.78 21.96 -15.88
CA ALA A 434 -4.94 22.73 -14.65
C ALA A 434 -3.69 22.63 -13.77
N ASP A 435 -3.08 21.44 -13.73
CA ASP A 435 -1.93 21.14 -12.87
C ASP A 435 -0.61 20.92 -13.65
N TYR A 436 -0.59 21.15 -14.96
CA TYR A 436 0.60 20.98 -15.82
C TYR A 436 1.32 19.64 -15.63
N SER A 437 0.62 18.51 -15.85
CA SER A 437 1.13 17.17 -15.53
C SER A 437 2.22 16.60 -16.46
N CYS A 438 2.64 17.32 -17.50
CA CYS A 438 3.41 16.75 -18.61
C CYS A 438 4.74 16.07 -18.21
N ALA A 439 5.42 16.57 -17.18
CA ALA A 439 6.63 15.96 -16.63
C ALA A 439 6.34 14.57 -16.00
N TYR A 440 5.19 14.42 -15.35
CA TYR A 440 4.73 13.16 -14.78
C TYR A 440 4.22 12.22 -15.87
N ASP A 441 3.44 12.74 -16.83
CA ASP A 441 2.85 11.94 -17.93
C ASP A 441 3.93 11.24 -18.75
N THR A 442 4.99 11.98 -19.10
CA THR A 442 6.12 11.44 -19.88
C THR A 442 6.93 10.42 -19.08
N THR A 443 7.37 10.79 -17.87
CA THR A 443 8.23 9.93 -17.05
C THR A 443 7.49 8.67 -16.57
N LEU A 444 6.34 8.84 -15.93
CA LEU A 444 5.55 7.72 -15.39
C LEU A 444 4.88 6.93 -16.51
N GLY A 445 4.52 7.55 -17.63
CA GLY A 445 4.00 6.88 -18.81
C GLY A 445 5.00 5.91 -19.43
N ILE A 446 6.27 6.30 -19.58
CA ILE A 446 7.32 5.38 -20.05
C ILE A 446 7.46 4.20 -19.06
N LEU A 447 7.58 4.49 -17.76
CA LEU A 447 7.73 3.45 -16.73
C LEU A 447 6.53 2.50 -16.67
N ALA A 448 5.31 3.02 -16.87
CA ALA A 448 4.10 2.21 -16.98
C ALA A 448 4.16 1.27 -18.20
N ASN A 449 4.61 1.75 -19.36
CA ASN A 449 4.71 0.94 -20.57
C ASN A 449 5.80 -0.14 -20.48
N ILE A 450 6.92 0.16 -19.82
CA ILE A 450 7.94 -0.83 -19.46
C ILE A 450 7.28 -1.94 -18.62
N TRP A 451 6.54 -1.57 -17.57
CA TRP A 451 5.85 -2.52 -16.71
C TRP A 451 4.77 -3.31 -17.45
N LEU A 452 3.93 -2.66 -18.26
CA LEU A 452 2.84 -3.30 -19.00
C LEU A 452 3.33 -4.35 -19.99
N HIS A 453 4.55 -4.21 -20.50
CA HIS A 453 5.13 -5.19 -21.41
C HIS A 453 5.41 -6.54 -20.72
N ASN A 454 5.98 -6.53 -19.52
CA ASN A 454 6.15 -7.74 -18.70
C ASN A 454 5.86 -7.43 -17.22
N PRO A 455 4.58 -7.44 -16.82
CA PRO A 455 4.16 -6.99 -15.49
C PRO A 455 4.72 -7.83 -14.35
N ASP A 456 4.99 -9.12 -14.59
CA ASP A 456 5.52 -10.00 -13.57
C ASP A 456 6.99 -9.66 -13.30
N LEU A 457 7.83 -9.64 -14.34
CA LEU A 457 9.25 -9.27 -14.25
C LEU A 457 9.45 -7.85 -13.70
N TRP A 458 8.70 -6.88 -14.24
CA TRP A 458 8.89 -5.50 -13.85
C TRP A 458 8.27 -5.16 -12.49
N SER A 459 7.28 -5.93 -12.02
CA SER A 459 6.84 -5.78 -10.63
C SER A 459 7.98 -6.09 -9.66
N GLU A 460 8.71 -7.17 -9.92
CA GLU A 460 9.84 -7.60 -9.10
C GLU A 460 10.98 -6.59 -9.15
N ARG A 461 11.45 -6.25 -10.35
CA ARG A 461 12.51 -5.25 -10.56
C ARG A 461 12.17 -3.87 -10.01
N PHE A 462 10.92 -3.41 -10.11
CA PHE A 462 10.53 -2.11 -9.56
C PHE A 462 10.52 -2.13 -8.02
N CYS A 463 10.12 -3.24 -7.39
CA CYS A 463 10.10 -3.32 -5.93
C CYS A 463 11.51 -3.22 -5.32
N THR A 464 12.55 -3.63 -6.03
CA THR A 464 13.95 -3.54 -5.56
C THR A 464 14.57 -2.16 -5.72
N ILE A 465 13.96 -1.25 -6.50
CA ILE A 465 14.53 0.08 -6.75
C ILE A 465 14.33 1.00 -5.56
N GLY A 466 13.13 1.04 -4.97
CA GLY A 466 12.84 1.93 -3.85
C GLY A 466 11.35 2.16 -3.58
N PRO A 467 11.01 2.96 -2.56
CA PRO A 467 9.64 3.08 -2.05
C PRO A 467 8.65 3.69 -3.05
N TYR A 468 9.12 4.60 -3.93
CA TYR A 468 8.28 5.17 -4.98
C TYR A 468 7.98 4.16 -6.08
N PHE A 469 8.95 3.36 -6.51
CA PHE A 469 8.71 2.30 -7.50
C PHE A 469 7.85 1.16 -6.94
N LEU A 470 8.00 0.81 -5.66
CA LEU A 470 7.07 -0.11 -4.98
C LEU A 470 5.64 0.44 -5.00
N TYR A 471 5.47 1.71 -4.65
CA TYR A 471 4.17 2.37 -4.71
C TYR A 471 3.60 2.43 -6.14
N TRP A 472 4.44 2.74 -7.12
CA TRP A 472 4.08 2.75 -8.53
C TRP A 472 3.59 1.37 -9.00
N THR A 473 4.30 0.29 -8.66
CA THR A 473 3.89 -1.08 -8.97
C THR A 473 2.52 -1.40 -8.36
N LEU A 474 2.25 -0.98 -7.11
CA LEU A 474 0.94 -1.18 -6.48
C LEU A 474 -0.17 -0.42 -7.22
N LEU A 475 0.09 0.82 -7.62
CA LEU A 475 -0.86 1.63 -8.39
C LEU A 475 -1.12 1.05 -9.78
N LEU A 476 -0.08 0.61 -10.50
CA LEU A 476 -0.23 -0.03 -11.81
C LEU A 476 -0.99 -1.36 -11.73
N ARG A 477 -0.72 -2.18 -10.71
CA ARG A 477 -1.47 -3.41 -10.45
C ARG A 477 -2.95 -3.11 -10.20
N ARG A 478 -3.25 -2.09 -9.38
CA ARG A 478 -4.61 -1.62 -9.14
C ARG A 478 -5.27 -1.11 -10.41
N SER A 479 -4.58 -0.29 -11.21
CA SER A 479 -5.12 0.19 -12.49
C SER A 479 -5.41 -0.96 -13.46
N ARG A 480 -4.56 -1.98 -13.50
CA ARG A 480 -4.80 -3.18 -14.33
C ARG A 480 -5.95 -4.04 -13.82
N GLU A 481 -6.03 -4.26 -12.51
CA GLU A 481 -7.04 -5.11 -11.86
C GLU A 481 -8.44 -4.49 -11.96
N PHE A 482 -8.55 -3.20 -11.67
CA PHE A 482 -9.82 -2.48 -11.65
C PHE A 482 -10.10 -1.71 -12.95
N GLN A 483 -9.27 -1.89 -13.99
CA GLN A 483 -9.36 -1.17 -15.27
C GLN A 483 -9.43 0.35 -15.12
N LEU A 484 -8.72 0.89 -14.12
CA LEU A 484 -8.68 2.33 -13.89
C LEU A 484 -7.72 3.01 -14.89
N PRO A 485 -8.01 4.26 -15.28
CA PRO A 485 -7.09 5.07 -16.08
C PRO A 485 -5.70 5.17 -15.43
N LEU A 486 -4.65 5.24 -16.26
CA LEU A 486 -3.27 5.45 -15.78
C LEU A 486 -3.11 6.82 -15.12
N GLU A 487 -3.94 7.78 -15.48
CA GLU A 487 -4.02 9.11 -14.86
C GLU A 487 -4.35 9.00 -13.36
N ALA A 488 -5.23 8.09 -12.94
CA ALA A 488 -5.54 7.91 -11.52
C ALA A 488 -4.32 7.39 -10.71
N ALA A 489 -3.50 6.54 -11.33
CA ALA A 489 -2.23 6.11 -10.75
C ALA A 489 -1.23 7.27 -10.70
N ARG A 490 -1.07 8.02 -11.80
CA ARG A 490 -0.22 9.22 -11.88
C ARG A 490 -0.58 10.23 -10.79
N ASP A 491 -1.87 10.54 -10.62
CA ASP A 491 -2.33 11.54 -9.66
C ASP A 491 -2.08 11.10 -8.21
N SER A 492 -2.23 9.80 -7.94
CA SER A 492 -1.87 9.21 -6.64
C SER A 492 -0.36 9.32 -6.37
N MET A 493 0.47 9.04 -7.38
CA MET A 493 1.93 9.18 -7.30
C MET A 493 2.34 10.64 -7.07
N ARG A 494 1.76 11.57 -7.83
CA ARG A 494 1.98 13.02 -7.69
C ARG A 494 1.56 13.52 -6.32
N ALA A 495 0.39 13.12 -5.81
CA ALA A 495 -0.06 13.50 -4.48
C ALA A 495 0.91 13.04 -3.39
N ARG A 496 1.50 11.85 -3.53
CA ARG A 496 2.53 11.35 -2.61
C ARG A 496 3.82 12.17 -2.69
N MET A 497 4.26 12.57 -3.90
CA MET A 497 5.42 13.44 -4.08
C MET A 497 5.18 14.84 -3.49
N HIS A 498 4.01 15.44 -3.74
CA HIS A 498 3.63 16.73 -3.19
C HIS A 498 3.56 16.70 -1.66
N THR A 499 2.96 15.66 -1.08
CA THR A 499 2.90 15.49 0.39
C THR A 499 4.31 15.42 1.00
N ALA A 500 5.26 14.78 0.31
CA ALA A 500 6.63 14.66 0.78
C ALA A 500 7.45 15.94 0.61
N ARG A 501 7.33 16.62 -0.54
CA ARG A 501 8.09 17.84 -0.88
C ARG A 501 7.20 18.82 -1.67
N PRO A 502 6.35 19.62 -1.00
CA PRO A 502 5.34 20.43 -1.69
C PRO A 502 5.93 21.55 -2.55
N ILE A 503 7.12 22.05 -2.20
CA ILE A 503 7.85 23.08 -2.97
C ILE A 503 8.44 22.48 -4.26
N ASP A 504 8.89 21.23 -4.20
CA ASP A 504 9.51 20.58 -5.36
C ASP A 504 8.47 20.09 -6.38
N PHE A 505 7.28 19.73 -5.88
CA PHE A 505 6.17 19.16 -6.66
C PHE A 505 4.87 19.93 -6.44
N PRO A 506 4.78 21.21 -6.83
CA PRO A 506 3.60 22.03 -6.60
C PRO A 506 2.37 21.57 -7.42
N TYR A 507 1.19 21.92 -6.93
CA TYR A 507 -0.07 21.89 -7.68
C TYR A 507 -0.31 23.21 -8.41
N GLY A 508 -1.29 23.21 -9.32
CA GLY A 508 -1.64 24.33 -10.17
C GLY A 508 -0.72 24.49 -11.38
N PRO A 509 -0.77 25.65 -12.06
CA PRO A 509 -0.05 25.92 -13.31
C PRO A 509 1.45 26.20 -13.09
N ASN A 510 2.09 25.42 -12.21
CA ASN A 510 3.51 25.49 -11.90
C ASN A 510 4.23 24.30 -12.53
N GLY A 511 5.20 24.57 -13.40
CA GLY A 511 5.99 23.52 -14.04
C GLY A 511 6.79 22.69 -13.03
N THR A 512 6.90 21.38 -13.28
CA THR A 512 7.77 20.47 -12.50
C THR A 512 8.97 20.05 -13.35
N SER A 513 10.16 20.01 -12.76
CA SER A 513 11.37 19.51 -13.42
C SER A 513 11.43 17.99 -13.42
N ILE A 514 11.78 17.38 -14.56
CA ILE A 514 11.99 15.93 -14.67
C ILE A 514 13.18 15.47 -13.81
N ASP A 515 14.21 16.30 -13.64
CA ASP A 515 15.34 16.00 -12.73
C ASP A 515 14.84 15.75 -11.31
N ARG A 516 13.91 16.57 -10.81
CA ARG A 516 13.31 16.40 -9.48
C ARG A 516 12.50 15.13 -9.38
N ILE A 517 11.70 14.81 -10.41
CA ILE A 517 10.93 13.57 -10.47
C ILE A 517 11.88 12.36 -10.46
N ALA A 518 12.93 12.37 -11.27
CA ALA A 518 13.90 11.29 -11.36
C ALA A 518 14.63 11.06 -10.02
N ARG A 519 15.12 12.13 -9.38
CA ARG A 519 15.81 12.08 -8.08
C ARG A 519 14.93 11.59 -6.93
N ILE A 520 13.61 11.87 -6.95
CA ILE A 520 12.74 11.40 -5.88
C ILE A 520 12.33 9.94 -6.07
N ILE A 521 12.14 9.48 -7.33
CA ILE A 521 11.73 8.09 -7.58
C ILE A 521 12.90 7.10 -7.53
N LEU A 522 14.12 7.54 -7.87
CA LEU A 522 15.33 6.73 -7.81
C LEU A 522 16.14 7.11 -6.56
N PRO A 523 16.34 6.20 -5.59
CA PRO A 523 17.21 6.48 -4.46
C PRO A 523 18.68 6.55 -4.87
N GLU A 524 19.48 7.22 -4.05
CA GLU A 524 20.94 7.29 -4.16
C GLU A 524 21.53 5.93 -3.75
N THR A 525 21.60 4.99 -4.69
CA THR A 525 22.22 3.68 -4.53
C THR A 525 23.45 3.54 -5.40
N THR A 526 24.50 2.93 -4.86
CA THR A 526 25.74 2.68 -5.59
C THR A 526 25.73 1.32 -6.26
N HIS A 527 26.05 1.26 -7.55
CA HIS A 527 26.11 0.00 -8.30
C HIS A 527 27.52 -0.33 -8.82
N ALA A 528 28.46 0.60 -8.75
CA ALA A 528 29.87 0.35 -9.02
C ALA A 528 30.75 1.05 -7.97
N THR A 529 31.89 0.43 -7.63
CA THR A 529 32.89 1.04 -6.75
C THR A 529 34.18 1.25 -7.52
N GLY A 530 34.80 2.42 -7.35
CA GLY A 530 36.05 2.79 -8.00
C GLY A 530 37.15 3.16 -7.03
N GLN A 531 38.40 2.85 -7.36
CA GLN A 531 39.58 3.32 -6.66
C GLN A 531 40.52 4.01 -7.65
N GLN A 532 41.02 5.18 -7.26
CA GLN A 532 41.96 5.93 -8.09
C GLN A 532 43.38 5.38 -7.95
N TRP A 533 44.10 5.32 -9.06
CA TRP A 533 45.51 4.91 -9.07
C TRP A 533 46.32 5.71 -10.08
N CYS A 534 47.62 5.84 -9.82
CA CYS A 534 48.56 6.51 -10.71
C CYS A 534 49.27 5.48 -11.61
N PRO A 535 49.17 5.59 -12.94
CA PRO A 535 49.85 4.68 -13.85
C PRO A 535 51.37 4.84 -13.87
N THR A 536 51.90 5.97 -13.40
CA THR A 536 53.35 6.27 -13.46
C THR A 536 54.09 5.86 -12.20
N CYS A 537 53.59 6.21 -11.01
CA CYS A 537 54.27 5.93 -9.74
C CYS A 537 53.59 4.86 -8.88
N GLY A 538 52.45 4.33 -9.30
CA GLY A 538 51.72 3.30 -8.54
C GLY A 538 50.98 3.82 -7.30
N TYR A 539 50.92 5.13 -7.06
CA TYR A 539 50.08 5.72 -6.00
C TYR A 539 48.65 5.17 -6.09
N GLN A 540 48.10 4.73 -4.96
CA GLN A 540 46.70 4.33 -4.83
C GLN A 540 46.03 5.22 -3.82
N ASP A 541 44.85 5.71 -4.19
CA ASP A 541 44.06 6.54 -3.31
C ASP A 541 43.37 5.66 -2.25
N SER A 542 43.26 6.15 -1.02
CA SER A 542 42.61 5.40 0.07
C SER A 542 41.08 5.39 -0.07
N ASP A 543 40.54 6.37 -0.80
CA ASP A 543 39.11 6.60 -0.87
C ASP A 543 38.46 5.68 -1.92
N VAL A 544 37.34 5.08 -1.54
CA VAL A 544 36.49 4.31 -2.45
C VAL A 544 35.41 5.24 -2.99
N HIS A 545 35.40 5.39 -4.32
CA HIS A 545 34.38 6.16 -5.02
C HIS A 545 33.14 5.32 -5.29
N HIS A 546 31.98 5.87 -4.95
CA HIS A 546 30.68 5.33 -5.31
C HIS A 546 30.31 5.81 -6.72
N LEU A 547 30.04 4.89 -7.63
CA LEU A 547 29.78 5.12 -9.04
C LEU A 547 28.49 4.41 -9.49
N LEU A 548 28.02 4.77 -10.69
CA LEU A 548 26.87 4.15 -11.36
C LEU A 548 25.59 4.25 -10.53
N GLU A 549 25.21 5.47 -10.18
CA GLU A 549 23.88 5.72 -9.60
C GLU A 549 22.78 5.50 -10.64
N PRO A 550 21.55 5.13 -10.24
CA PRO A 550 20.43 4.96 -11.18
C PRO A 550 20.05 6.26 -11.90
N TYR A 551 20.32 7.42 -11.29
CA TYR A 551 20.14 8.73 -11.89
C TYR A 551 21.49 9.37 -12.23
N LEU A 552 21.69 9.77 -13.49
CA LEU A 552 22.94 10.36 -13.95
C LEU A 552 22.68 11.61 -14.79
N CYS A 553 23.60 12.56 -14.72
CA CYS A 553 23.59 13.75 -15.56
C CYS A 553 24.85 13.79 -16.41
N THR A 554 24.69 13.83 -17.73
CA THR A 554 25.83 13.93 -18.63
C THR A 554 26.41 15.34 -18.59
N ALA A 555 27.72 15.44 -18.40
CA ALA A 555 28.49 16.65 -18.68
C ALA A 555 29.52 16.31 -19.76
N VAL A 556 29.37 16.91 -20.95
CA VAL A 556 30.29 16.70 -22.07
C VAL A 556 31.28 17.87 -22.15
N SER A 557 32.57 17.55 -22.03
CA SER A 557 33.66 18.53 -22.10
C SER A 557 34.02 18.91 -23.54
N GLY A 558 34.65 20.08 -23.72
CA GLY A 558 35.15 20.52 -25.03
C GLY A 558 36.13 19.52 -25.66
N ALA A 559 36.94 18.83 -24.86
CA ALA A 559 37.87 17.80 -25.34
C ALA A 559 37.14 16.56 -25.91
N GLN A 560 36.00 16.18 -25.32
CA GLN A 560 35.18 15.09 -25.84
C GLN A 560 34.52 15.49 -27.17
N LEU A 561 34.07 16.73 -27.30
CA LEU A 561 33.51 17.27 -28.55
C LEU A 561 34.56 17.42 -29.66
N THR A 562 35.82 17.70 -29.33
CA THR A 562 36.90 17.68 -30.33
C THR A 562 37.20 16.27 -30.86
N ALA A 563 37.08 15.24 -30.01
CA ALA A 563 37.24 13.85 -30.43
C ALA A 563 36.02 13.34 -31.23
N TYR A 564 34.84 13.91 -30.98
CA TYR A 564 33.58 13.56 -31.65
C TYR A 564 32.85 14.82 -32.15
N PRO A 565 33.22 15.36 -33.33
CA PRO A 565 32.69 16.62 -33.85
C PRO A 565 31.16 16.61 -34.08
N GLY A 566 30.55 15.41 -34.22
CA GLY A 566 29.12 15.22 -34.40
C GLY A 566 28.33 14.94 -33.11
N GLY A 567 28.97 15.01 -31.94
CA GLY A 567 28.38 14.72 -30.64
C GLY A 567 28.93 13.44 -30.00
N TYR A 568 28.88 13.36 -28.67
CA TYR A 568 29.52 12.31 -27.88
C TYR A 568 28.52 11.21 -27.48
N PRO A 569 28.70 9.94 -27.89
CA PRO A 569 27.76 8.86 -27.56
C PRO A 569 27.63 8.61 -26.05
N VAL A 570 26.41 8.38 -25.56
CA VAL A 570 26.16 8.08 -24.14
C VAL A 570 26.96 6.87 -23.65
N SER A 571 27.15 5.86 -24.49
CA SER A 571 27.97 4.68 -24.17
C SER A 571 29.45 5.00 -23.96
N GLU A 572 30.00 5.92 -24.76
CA GLU A 572 31.38 6.39 -24.59
C GLU A 572 31.50 7.33 -23.39
N TRP A 573 30.49 8.18 -23.18
CA TRP A 573 30.38 8.98 -21.97
C TRP A 573 30.35 8.13 -20.70
N MET A 574 29.55 7.06 -20.68
CA MET A 574 29.47 6.14 -19.55
C MET A 574 30.81 5.48 -19.25
N LYS A 575 31.53 5.00 -20.29
CA LYS A 575 32.87 4.43 -20.13
C LYS A 575 33.83 5.45 -19.54
N SER A 576 33.85 6.67 -20.11
CA SER A 576 34.71 7.75 -19.63
C SER A 576 34.38 8.14 -18.18
N TYR A 577 33.09 8.23 -17.83
CA TYR A 577 32.62 8.50 -16.47
C TYR A 577 33.10 7.45 -15.46
N LEU A 578 33.08 6.16 -15.82
CA LEU A 578 33.53 5.08 -14.94
C LEU A 578 35.06 4.97 -14.84
N SER A 579 35.80 5.29 -15.90
CA SER A 579 37.25 5.03 -15.99
C SER A 579 38.13 6.26 -15.75
N SER A 580 37.59 7.48 -15.90
CA SER A 580 38.38 8.71 -15.96
C SER A 580 38.22 9.53 -14.69
N THR A 581 39.29 10.22 -14.29
CA THR A 581 39.26 11.19 -13.19
C THR A 581 39.96 12.48 -13.61
N THR A 582 39.51 13.60 -13.04
CA THR A 582 40.14 14.91 -13.19
C THR A 582 41.26 15.14 -12.17
N SER A 583 41.36 14.26 -11.16
CA SER A 583 42.36 14.32 -10.10
C SER A 583 43.78 14.12 -10.63
N ARG A 584 44.72 14.88 -10.05
CA ARG A 584 46.15 14.75 -10.33
C ARG A 584 46.81 13.95 -9.22
N CYS A 585 47.81 13.15 -9.58
CA CYS A 585 48.54 12.36 -8.60
C CYS A 585 49.31 13.28 -7.63
N PRO A 586 49.08 13.19 -6.31
CA PRO A 586 49.78 14.01 -5.33
C PRO A 586 51.29 13.69 -5.29
N ALA A 587 51.66 12.40 -5.33
CA ALA A 587 53.06 11.96 -5.32
C ALA A 587 53.86 12.45 -6.54
N CYS A 588 53.33 12.34 -7.77
CA CYS A 588 54.00 12.86 -8.96
C CYS A 588 54.06 14.39 -9.00
N SER A 589 53.06 15.06 -8.44
CA SER A 589 53.01 16.53 -8.39
C SER A 589 54.13 17.11 -7.54
N GLN A 590 54.59 16.40 -6.51
CA GLN A 590 55.76 16.78 -5.70
C GLN A 590 57.05 16.79 -6.52
N ASN A 591 57.13 15.95 -7.57
CA ASN A 591 58.28 15.88 -8.49
C ASN A 591 58.06 16.72 -9.77
N ALA A 592 57.20 17.74 -9.73
CA ALA A 592 56.81 18.59 -10.86
C ALA A 592 56.22 17.84 -12.08
N GLN A 593 55.87 16.56 -11.96
CA GLN A 593 55.24 15.79 -13.02
C GLN A 593 53.71 15.93 -12.96
N ARG A 594 53.08 16.22 -14.09
CA ARG A 594 51.61 16.35 -14.21
C ARG A 594 51.00 15.04 -14.71
N VAL A 595 50.84 14.08 -13.80
CA VAL A 595 50.19 12.80 -14.09
C VAL A 595 48.74 12.82 -13.58
N ARG A 596 47.78 12.49 -14.45
CA ARG A 596 46.38 12.29 -14.05
C ARG A 596 46.20 10.89 -13.47
N LEU A 597 45.41 10.79 -12.41
CA LEU A 597 44.99 9.50 -11.89
C LEU A 597 44.07 8.80 -12.89
N GLN A 598 43.95 7.48 -12.78
CA GLN A 598 42.98 6.67 -13.51
C GLN A 598 42.06 5.97 -12.50
N MET A 599 40.85 5.64 -12.92
CA MET A 599 39.91 4.89 -12.09
C MET A 599 39.95 3.40 -12.43
N ARG A 600 40.20 2.56 -11.44
CA ARG A 600 39.87 1.13 -11.52
C ARG A 600 38.52 0.94 -10.86
N TYR A 601 37.54 0.50 -11.63
CA TYR A 601 36.18 0.29 -11.12
C TYR A 601 35.78 -1.16 -11.22
N LYS A 602 34.88 -1.57 -10.32
CA LYS A 602 34.17 -2.84 -10.36
C LYS A 602 32.68 -2.55 -10.34
N VAL A 603 31.96 -3.01 -11.36
CA VAL A 603 30.49 -2.99 -11.36
C VAL A 603 30.02 -4.18 -10.53
N THR A 604 29.23 -3.90 -9.49
CA THR A 604 28.69 -4.93 -8.57
C THR A 604 27.35 -5.43 -9.05
N THR A 605 26.50 -4.53 -9.53
CA THR A 605 25.17 -4.79 -10.10
C THR A 605 24.87 -3.73 -11.16
N VAL A 606 23.82 -3.90 -11.96
CA VAL A 606 23.34 -2.86 -12.88
C VAL A 606 21.94 -2.43 -12.43
N PRO A 607 21.66 -1.12 -12.30
CA PRO A 607 20.33 -0.65 -11.92
C PRO A 607 19.27 -1.16 -12.91
N PRO A 608 18.10 -1.66 -12.45
CA PRO A 608 17.06 -2.13 -13.34
C PRO A 608 16.50 -1.03 -14.26
N ILE A 609 16.50 0.21 -13.77
CA ILE A 609 16.17 1.43 -14.52
C ILE A 609 17.29 2.44 -14.29
N MET A 610 17.74 3.05 -15.38
CA MET A 610 18.63 4.22 -15.33
C MET A 610 17.98 5.39 -16.06
N ILE A 611 17.99 6.56 -15.43
CA ILE A 611 17.54 7.81 -16.02
C ILE A 611 18.77 8.70 -16.20
N ILE A 612 19.06 9.04 -17.46
CA ILE A 612 20.22 9.85 -17.83
C ILE A 612 19.73 11.14 -18.46
N THR A 613 20.01 12.28 -17.82
CA THR A 613 19.78 13.59 -18.44
C THR A 613 20.91 13.93 -19.39
N VAL A 614 20.57 14.35 -20.60
CA VAL A 614 21.52 14.59 -21.69
C VAL A 614 21.67 16.05 -22.04
N ASP A 615 22.89 16.44 -22.38
CA ASP A 615 23.22 17.80 -22.81
C ASP A 615 22.75 18.00 -24.27
N CYS A 616 21.73 18.85 -24.46
CA CYS A 616 21.03 19.06 -25.73
C CYS A 616 21.99 19.30 -26.90
N GLY A 617 21.92 18.48 -27.94
CA GLY A 617 22.69 18.65 -29.18
C GLY A 617 24.18 18.30 -29.10
N LYS A 618 24.69 17.91 -27.93
CA LYS A 618 26.09 17.49 -27.72
C LYS A 618 26.26 16.01 -27.47
N THR A 619 25.18 15.32 -27.10
CA THR A 619 25.20 13.91 -26.71
C THR A 619 24.44 13.06 -27.75
N LEU A 620 25.08 12.01 -28.26
CA LEU A 620 24.46 11.05 -29.19
C LEU A 620 23.87 9.87 -28.43
N PHE A 621 22.74 9.34 -28.88
CA PHE A 621 22.07 8.26 -28.16
C PHE A 621 22.71 6.92 -28.46
N SER A 622 22.95 6.15 -27.41
CA SER A 622 23.31 4.75 -27.54
C SER A 622 22.05 3.91 -27.37
N ARG A 623 21.75 3.00 -28.30
CA ARG A 623 20.58 2.11 -28.20
C ARG A 623 20.69 1.14 -27.03
N SER A 624 21.92 0.80 -26.64
CA SER A 624 22.24 -0.05 -25.49
C SER A 624 23.49 0.43 -24.76
N LEU A 625 23.56 0.11 -23.48
CA LEU A 625 24.71 0.25 -22.60
C LEU A 625 25.15 -1.13 -22.13
N HIS A 626 26.45 -1.36 -22.11
CA HIS A 626 27.05 -2.66 -21.83
C HIS A 626 27.93 -2.55 -20.59
N PHE A 627 27.71 -3.42 -19.61
CA PHE A 627 28.42 -3.45 -18.35
C PHE A 627 28.99 -4.84 -18.12
N ASP A 628 30.24 -4.92 -17.65
CA ASP A 628 30.85 -6.18 -17.24
C ASP A 628 30.65 -6.36 -15.73
N VAL A 629 29.90 -7.39 -15.34
CA VAL A 629 29.66 -7.77 -13.95
C VAL A 629 30.29 -9.15 -13.73
N ASP A 630 31.44 -9.17 -13.07
CA ASP A 630 32.21 -10.38 -12.77
C ASP A 630 32.44 -11.30 -14.00
N GLY A 631 32.74 -10.72 -15.16
CA GLY A 631 33.00 -11.43 -16.42
C GLY A 631 31.74 -11.71 -17.25
N THR A 632 30.56 -11.32 -16.76
CA THR A 632 29.28 -11.44 -17.48
C THR A 632 28.88 -10.10 -18.06
N MET A 633 28.68 -10.06 -19.37
CA MET A 633 28.19 -8.86 -20.07
C MET A 633 26.69 -8.67 -19.85
N VAL A 634 26.34 -7.66 -19.06
CA VAL A 634 24.97 -7.24 -18.78
C VAL A 634 24.61 -6.04 -19.66
N VAL A 635 23.43 -6.08 -20.28
CA VAL A 635 22.98 -5.06 -21.25
C VAL A 635 21.77 -4.30 -20.72
N SER A 636 21.80 -2.98 -20.82
CA SER A 636 20.65 -2.11 -20.56
C SER A 636 20.25 -1.42 -21.86
N ARG A 637 18.99 -1.55 -22.26
CA ARG A 637 18.47 -1.04 -23.55
C ARG A 637 17.68 0.25 -23.37
N LEU A 638 17.74 1.13 -24.37
CA LEU A 638 16.95 2.37 -24.40
C LEU A 638 15.45 2.02 -24.50
N ARG A 639 14.66 2.49 -23.52
CA ARG A 639 13.21 2.28 -23.45
C ARG A 639 12.40 3.56 -23.53
N GLY A 640 13.00 4.70 -23.23
CA GLY A 640 12.29 5.97 -23.23
C GLY A 640 13.18 7.14 -23.62
N ILE A 641 12.60 8.10 -24.32
CA ILE A 641 13.21 9.38 -24.65
C ILE A 641 12.21 10.47 -24.28
N ILE A 642 12.62 11.45 -23.47
CA ILE A 642 11.78 12.59 -23.13
C ILE A 642 12.35 13.85 -23.79
N TYR A 643 11.46 14.60 -24.43
CA TYR A 643 11.75 15.80 -25.18
C TYR A 643 11.21 17.03 -24.47
N SER A 644 11.96 18.12 -24.51
CA SER A 644 11.55 19.42 -23.99
C SER A 644 11.49 20.46 -25.10
N GLY A 645 10.50 21.33 -25.02
CA GLY A 645 10.32 22.47 -25.91
C GLY A 645 8.98 23.15 -25.67
N SER A 646 8.94 24.47 -25.75
CA SER A 646 7.74 25.29 -25.58
C SER A 646 6.98 25.01 -24.26
N ALA A 647 7.73 24.89 -23.16
CA ALA A 647 7.20 24.61 -21.80
C ALA A 647 6.33 23.34 -21.66
N HIS A 648 6.46 22.38 -22.58
CA HIS A 648 5.73 21.11 -22.55
C HIS A 648 6.65 19.93 -22.82
N PHE A 649 6.52 18.85 -22.06
CA PHE A 649 7.29 17.63 -22.27
C PHE A 649 6.53 16.62 -23.12
N THR A 650 7.23 15.95 -24.04
CA THR A 650 6.69 14.84 -24.83
C THR A 650 7.62 13.65 -24.76
N SER A 651 7.16 12.46 -25.12
CA SER A 651 7.94 11.24 -24.98
C SER A 651 7.88 10.33 -26.19
N ARG A 652 8.93 9.53 -26.35
CA ARG A 652 8.92 8.30 -27.14
C ARG A 652 9.18 7.11 -26.25
N TYR A 653 8.37 6.07 -26.40
CA TYR A 653 8.57 4.77 -25.77
C TYR A 653 9.09 3.78 -26.81
N VAL A 654 10.12 3.01 -26.45
CA VAL A 654 10.71 1.95 -27.28
C VAL A 654 10.34 0.60 -26.69
N SER A 655 9.48 -0.12 -27.41
CA SER A 655 9.01 -1.44 -27.00
C SER A 655 10.13 -2.48 -26.95
N ALA A 656 9.89 -3.62 -26.28
CA ALA A 656 10.81 -4.76 -26.23
C ALA A 656 11.32 -5.20 -27.60
N HIS A 657 10.46 -5.13 -28.61
CA HIS A 657 10.74 -5.52 -29.98
C HIS A 657 11.34 -4.40 -30.83
N GLY A 658 11.60 -3.22 -30.26
CA GLY A 658 12.24 -2.11 -30.97
C GLY A 658 11.30 -1.12 -31.67
N SER A 659 9.98 -1.37 -31.73
CA SER A 659 9.02 -0.35 -32.22
C SER A 659 9.03 0.89 -31.33
N VAL A 660 9.01 2.06 -31.96
CA VAL A 660 9.07 3.40 -31.35
C VAL A 660 7.71 4.07 -31.42
N TRP A 661 7.25 4.58 -30.28
CA TRP A 661 5.91 5.11 -30.10
C TRP A 661 5.94 6.50 -29.47
N PHE A 662 5.36 7.50 -30.14
CA PHE A 662 5.31 8.89 -29.68
C PHE A 662 4.02 9.20 -28.90
N ASN A 663 4.15 9.97 -27.81
CA ASN A 663 3.03 10.51 -27.04
C ASN A 663 3.34 11.91 -26.49
N ASP A 664 2.38 12.82 -26.64
CA ASP A 664 2.44 14.21 -26.16
C ASP A 664 1.37 14.57 -25.12
N GLY A 665 0.47 13.64 -24.79
CA GLY A 665 -0.64 13.81 -23.85
C GLY A 665 -1.69 14.86 -24.21
N MET A 666 -1.39 15.82 -25.07
CA MET A 666 -2.26 16.92 -25.50
C MET A 666 -3.08 16.56 -26.74
N THR A 667 -2.39 16.21 -27.84
CA THR A 667 -3.05 15.88 -29.12
C THR A 667 -3.31 14.39 -29.22
N THR A 668 -2.36 13.61 -28.71
CA THR A 668 -2.37 12.15 -28.74
C THR A 668 -3.20 11.54 -27.62
N ALA A 669 -3.45 12.29 -26.54
CA ALA A 669 -4.19 11.83 -25.36
C ALA A 669 -3.63 10.48 -24.86
N ARG A 670 -4.48 9.45 -24.72
CA ARG A 670 -4.07 8.08 -24.32
C ARG A 670 -3.45 7.26 -25.44
N ASN A 671 -3.54 7.71 -26.69
CA ASN A 671 -3.04 6.95 -27.83
C ASN A 671 -1.56 7.24 -28.02
N CYS A 672 -0.77 6.20 -28.26
CA CYS A 672 0.61 6.35 -28.72
C CYS A 672 0.66 6.15 -30.24
N VAL A 673 1.39 7.01 -30.94
CA VAL A 673 1.55 6.97 -32.40
C VAL A 673 2.81 6.18 -32.73
N GLU A 674 2.69 5.09 -33.49
CA GLU A 674 3.87 4.35 -33.96
C GLU A 674 4.61 5.16 -35.02
N GLU A 675 5.92 5.36 -34.84
CA GLU A 675 6.76 6.15 -35.75
C GLU A 675 7.78 5.30 -36.52
N GLY A 676 7.94 4.02 -36.15
CA GLY A 676 8.83 3.08 -36.83
C GLY A 676 9.60 2.18 -35.87
N HIS A 677 10.74 1.65 -36.33
CA HIS A 677 11.61 0.78 -35.56
C HIS A 677 12.91 1.50 -35.16
N ILE A 678 13.41 1.28 -33.94
CA ILE A 678 14.60 1.96 -33.41
C ILE A 678 15.83 1.72 -34.29
N ASP A 679 15.91 0.56 -34.93
CA ASP A 679 17.05 0.23 -35.81
C ASP A 679 17.03 0.94 -37.16
N SER A 680 15.83 1.25 -37.67
CA SER A 680 15.66 1.98 -38.93
C SER A 680 15.71 3.49 -38.77
N MET A 681 15.50 4.01 -37.55
CA MET A 681 15.58 5.44 -37.27
C MET A 681 17.04 5.87 -37.12
N ASP A 682 17.39 6.97 -37.78
CA ASP A 682 18.67 7.63 -37.60
C ASP A 682 18.75 8.30 -36.22
N LEU A 683 19.97 8.45 -35.69
CA LEU A 683 20.17 9.00 -34.35
C LEU A 683 19.71 10.47 -34.24
N HIS A 684 19.74 11.23 -35.32
CA HIS A 684 19.30 12.62 -35.34
C HIS A 684 17.77 12.71 -35.26
N SER A 685 17.03 11.86 -35.97
CA SER A 685 15.57 11.76 -35.83
C SER A 685 15.14 11.24 -34.48
N LEU A 686 15.95 10.43 -33.80
CA LEU A 686 15.70 10.08 -32.40
C LEU A 686 15.92 11.29 -31.48
N ALA A 687 16.91 12.16 -31.76
CA ALA A 687 17.21 13.34 -30.94
C ALA A 687 16.16 14.46 -31.02
N HIS A 688 15.38 14.49 -32.10
CA HIS A 688 14.36 15.50 -32.34
C HIS A 688 12.98 14.89 -32.54
N ALA A 689 11.95 15.46 -31.90
CA ALA A 689 10.57 15.05 -32.11
C ALA A 689 9.67 16.28 -32.20
N ARG A 690 9.03 16.50 -33.36
CA ARG A 690 8.04 17.57 -33.59
C ARG A 690 8.49 18.96 -33.10
N GLY A 691 9.74 19.33 -33.41
CA GLY A 691 10.33 20.63 -33.01
C GLY A 691 10.87 20.70 -31.57
N LYS A 692 10.89 19.57 -30.84
CA LYS A 692 11.45 19.45 -29.48
C LYS A 692 12.75 18.66 -29.49
N VAL A 693 13.60 18.89 -28.49
CA VAL A 693 14.92 18.26 -28.35
C VAL A 693 14.89 17.31 -27.17
N ALA A 694 15.51 16.13 -27.30
CA ALA A 694 15.61 15.20 -26.19
C ALA A 694 16.47 15.76 -25.06
N ILE A 695 16.03 15.54 -23.83
CA ILE A 695 16.71 15.99 -22.60
C ILE A 695 16.92 14.84 -21.61
N VAL A 696 16.18 13.73 -21.74
CA VAL A 696 16.27 12.59 -20.83
C VAL A 696 16.17 11.28 -21.62
N LEU A 697 17.02 10.33 -21.26
CA LEU A 697 17.01 8.96 -21.75
C LEU A 697 16.71 8.01 -20.59
N ILE A 698 15.80 7.07 -20.82
CA ILE A 698 15.46 6.02 -19.86
C ILE A 698 15.94 4.70 -20.42
N TYR A 699 16.92 4.11 -19.73
CA TYR A 699 17.43 2.78 -20.02
C TYR A 699 16.84 1.79 -19.03
N ALA A 700 16.55 0.59 -19.51
CA ALA A 700 16.03 -0.49 -18.70
C ALA A 700 16.85 -1.75 -18.94
N LEU A 701 17.15 -2.47 -17.88
CA LEU A 701 17.88 -3.72 -17.95
C LEU A 701 17.19 -4.68 -18.92
N ASP A 702 17.95 -5.28 -19.82
CA ASP A 702 17.41 -6.23 -20.78
C ASP A 702 16.87 -7.49 -20.07
N GLN A 703 15.96 -8.22 -20.73
CA GLN A 703 15.34 -9.42 -20.14
C GLN A 703 16.28 -10.60 -20.19
#